data_AF-A0A6L8F138-F1
#
_entry.id   AF-A0A6L8F138-F1
#
_cell.length_a   1.000
_cell.length_b   1.000
_cell.length_c   1.000
_cell.angle_alpha   90.00
_cell.angle_beta   90.00
_cell.angle_gamma   90.00
#
_symmetry.space_group_name_H-M   'P 1'
#
loop_
_entity.id
_entity.type
_entity.pdbx_description
1 polymer ?
#
loop_
_entity_poly.entity_id
_entity_poly.type
_entity_poly.pdbx_seq_one_letter_code
_entity_poly.pdbx_strand_id
1 'polypeptide(L)'
;MRNDQTDFLHIGEQKGYIELLNEGTTIRYIAPEKKYRFTDPEEQVRARFYVELIEHFQYSQNRIDLEVTVPRRTPSDLADIVVFQDDNKKDPFIVIECKKAEISEAEFDQAIEQAFGNCNSLSGHYAVVVAGNTRRSFDVKNYKSGERTENIIADPPVGYGKVQEWRYLKGIPRSEPSVIERSELIRVLEKCHDTLWQGGKFAPTQAFDELAKILFIKIRDEKKARRDGEPYDFQIKTHEKPESVANRINALYQEAKAQDPEVFRENIEIDENRLFSVVNHLQGISLNETDLDVKGIAFERFLGNFFKGEIGQYFTPRQVVEFMVDMVTPHHEELVLDPACGSGGFLLHAMDYIRKQASDYYDKESREHYLHWHDFAEKRLFGIEVNDSIARVAKMNMIIHDDGHSNVISNDALVSFDTLRNQHSSFEKEKFDVILTNPPFGADIKQSELPYLANYELGKGKTSRKTEILFLERCFDFLKWGTGKLAIILPDGILTNSSLQNVRDYIERHFQIRAVVSLPQIAFSHYGAGVKTSILFLRKLSEQEYERYQAAINQISKKNEAVYVPQIEVLEDERQTTITKGSPAQVDVTETYRQQFIAILDNIDALNQKLNKTPTKTVQRLNAFFFPAMDPTPTTEFELYDSQTARAELKAQTAKLKALEKEYKATFKAATDSEWENQIKAEYKEKIDAVKEEWEDKNTEDIREWVRENANDPIFMAIAKRIGYDATGRKDSVNELKTIREEYRKFIENPDFFG
;
A
#
# COMPACT_ATOMS: atom_id res chain seq x y z
N MET A 1 -9.51 -25.45 25.15
CA MET A 1 -10.56 -26.31 25.76
C MET A 1 -11.90 -25.66 25.44
N ARG A 2 -12.88 -26.39 24.90
CA ARG A 2 -14.25 -25.83 24.80
C ARG A 2 -14.71 -25.56 26.23
N ASN A 3 -15.20 -24.36 26.50
CA ASN A 3 -15.89 -24.08 27.76
C ASN A 3 -17.17 -24.92 27.79
N ASP A 4 -17.05 -26.16 28.29
CA ASP A 4 -18.17 -27.07 28.59
C ASP A 4 -19.13 -26.48 29.66
N GLN A 5 -18.87 -25.27 30.15
CA GLN A 5 -19.69 -24.57 31.15
C GLN A 5 -20.79 -23.65 30.56
N THR A 6 -20.89 -23.49 29.24
CA THR A 6 -21.78 -22.47 28.62
C THR A 6 -22.85 -22.99 27.66
N ASP A 7 -22.92 -24.28 27.36
CA ASP A 7 -24.05 -24.80 26.56
C ASP A 7 -25.27 -25.06 27.46
N PHE A 8 -26.23 -24.14 27.44
CA PHE A 8 -27.49 -24.28 28.17
C PHE A 8 -28.25 -25.56 27.78
N LEU A 9 -28.06 -26.11 26.58
CA LEU A 9 -28.68 -27.37 26.21
C LEU A 9 -28.08 -28.53 27.02
N HIS A 10 -26.75 -28.57 27.16
CA HIS A 10 -26.08 -29.57 27.98
C HIS A 10 -26.48 -29.47 29.45
N ILE A 11 -26.55 -28.25 30.00
CA ILE A 11 -27.02 -27.99 31.37
C ILE A 11 -28.46 -28.48 31.53
N GLY A 12 -29.32 -28.18 30.54
CA GLY A 12 -30.72 -28.55 30.55
C GLY A 12 -30.94 -30.05 30.55
N GLU A 13 -30.13 -30.80 29.78
CA GLU A 13 -30.17 -32.26 29.77
C GLU A 13 -29.64 -32.85 31.08
N GLN A 14 -28.48 -32.37 31.56
CA GLN A 14 -27.86 -32.85 32.80
C GLN A 14 -28.75 -32.62 34.03
N LYS A 15 -29.42 -31.46 34.11
CA LYS A 15 -30.31 -31.12 35.22
C LYS A 15 -31.75 -31.61 35.04
N GLY A 16 -32.07 -32.21 33.89
CA GLY A 16 -33.38 -32.78 33.62
C GLY A 16 -34.49 -31.75 33.41
N TYR A 17 -34.18 -30.61 32.79
CA TYR A 17 -35.19 -29.66 32.30
C TYR A 17 -35.67 -30.02 30.90
N ILE A 18 -34.76 -30.56 30.09
CA ILE A 18 -35.02 -31.06 28.74
C ILE A 18 -34.41 -32.46 28.57
N GLU A 19 -34.85 -33.17 27.54
CA GLU A 19 -34.29 -34.46 27.16
C GLU A 19 -34.25 -34.56 25.63
N LEU A 20 -33.08 -34.91 25.08
CA LEU A 20 -32.93 -35.18 23.66
C LEU A 20 -33.25 -36.65 23.36
N LEU A 21 -34.26 -36.86 22.53
CA LEU A 21 -34.77 -38.16 22.11
C LEU A 21 -34.41 -38.44 20.66
N ASN A 22 -34.51 -39.71 20.26
CA ASN A 22 -34.33 -40.15 18.88
C ASN A 22 -33.01 -39.65 18.27
N GLU A 23 -31.89 -39.94 18.94
CA GLU A 23 -30.54 -39.52 18.53
C GLU A 23 -30.41 -37.99 18.32
N GLY A 24 -31.14 -37.20 19.11
CA GLY A 24 -31.09 -35.73 19.07
C GLY A 24 -32.00 -35.10 18.01
N THR A 25 -32.89 -35.84 17.36
CA THR A 25 -33.83 -35.26 16.38
C THR A 25 -35.08 -34.66 17.02
N THR A 26 -35.39 -35.05 18.26
CA THR A 26 -36.58 -34.62 19.00
C THR A 26 -36.16 -34.13 20.37
N ILE A 27 -36.73 -33.01 20.83
CA ILE A 27 -36.54 -32.52 22.20
C ILE A 27 -37.83 -32.68 22.99
N ARG A 28 -37.73 -33.16 24.23
CA ARG A 28 -38.81 -33.17 25.22
C ARG A 28 -38.49 -32.15 26.31
N TYR A 29 -39.43 -31.24 26.57
CA TYR A 29 -39.40 -30.36 27.74
C TYR A 29 -40.08 -31.07 28.91
N ILE A 30 -39.38 -31.23 30.05
CA ILE A 30 -39.89 -32.02 31.17
C ILE A 30 -41.10 -31.36 31.84
N ALA A 31 -41.10 -30.03 31.98
CA ALA A 31 -42.27 -29.24 32.31
C ALA A 31 -42.35 -28.09 31.29
N PRO A 32 -43.27 -28.10 30.31
CA PRO A 32 -44.67 -28.53 30.43
C PRO A 32 -45.01 -29.90 29.80
N GLU A 33 -44.08 -30.85 29.68
CA GLU A 33 -44.29 -32.16 29.04
C GLU A 33 -44.61 -32.09 27.54
N LYS A 34 -43.97 -31.17 26.81
CA LYS A 34 -44.16 -30.99 25.36
C LYS A 34 -42.97 -31.52 24.56
N LYS A 35 -43.23 -31.94 23.31
CA LYS A 35 -42.21 -32.49 22.40
C LYS A 35 -42.21 -31.74 21.08
N TYR A 36 -41.01 -31.44 20.59
CA TYR A 36 -40.81 -30.71 19.34
C TYR A 36 -39.64 -31.28 18.55
N ARG A 37 -39.58 -30.90 17.27
CA ARG A 37 -38.52 -31.33 16.35
C ARG A 37 -37.28 -30.48 16.57
N PHE A 38 -36.25 -31.03 17.20
CA PHE A 38 -35.01 -30.31 17.52
C PHE A 38 -34.13 -30.01 16.29
N THR A 39 -34.38 -30.68 15.16
CA THR A 39 -33.73 -30.32 13.89
C THR A 39 -34.21 -28.99 13.32
N ASP A 40 -35.26 -28.38 13.92
CA ASP A 40 -35.70 -27.04 13.58
C ASP A 40 -34.76 -26.00 14.19
N PRO A 41 -34.10 -25.13 13.39
CA PRO A 41 -33.18 -24.13 13.93
C PRO A 41 -33.81 -23.16 14.93
N GLU A 42 -35.12 -22.88 14.81
CA GLU A 42 -35.84 -22.02 15.76
C GLU A 42 -36.05 -22.73 17.10
N GLU A 43 -36.32 -24.04 17.06
CA GLU A 43 -36.46 -24.86 18.26
C GLU A 43 -35.16 -24.92 19.07
N GLN A 44 -34.00 -24.93 18.40
CA GLN A 44 -32.71 -24.92 19.09
C GLN A 44 -32.51 -23.63 19.89
N VAL A 45 -32.92 -22.48 19.33
CA VAL A 45 -32.89 -21.19 20.03
C VAL A 45 -33.89 -21.17 21.18
N ARG A 46 -35.11 -21.66 20.95
CA ARG A 46 -36.17 -21.77 21.96
C ARG A 46 -35.74 -22.63 23.15
N ALA A 47 -35.16 -23.81 22.88
CA ALA A 47 -34.68 -24.74 23.88
C ALA A 47 -33.55 -24.15 24.74
N ARG A 48 -32.57 -23.51 24.08
CA ARG A 48 -31.48 -22.83 24.77
C ARG A 48 -32.01 -21.73 25.70
N PHE A 49 -32.91 -20.88 25.19
CA PHE A 49 -33.47 -19.77 25.96
C PHE A 49 -34.41 -20.24 27.09
N TYR A 50 -35.16 -21.32 26.89
CA TYR A 50 -35.96 -21.96 27.94
C TYR A 50 -35.10 -22.38 29.14
N VAL A 51 -33.96 -23.02 28.90
CA VAL A 51 -33.06 -23.41 30.00
C VAL A 51 -32.42 -22.18 30.63
N GLU A 52 -32.09 -21.15 29.85
CA GLU A 52 -31.58 -19.88 30.37
C GLU A 52 -32.59 -19.17 31.29
N LEU A 53 -33.89 -19.18 30.96
CA LEU A 53 -34.94 -18.63 31.82
C LEU A 53 -34.95 -19.29 33.22
N ILE A 54 -34.68 -20.59 33.29
CA ILE A 54 -34.64 -21.34 34.54
C ILE A 54 -33.34 -21.07 35.29
N GLU A 55 -32.21 -21.24 34.61
CA GLU A 55 -30.90 -21.30 35.25
C GLU A 55 -30.29 -19.92 35.51
N HIS A 56 -30.54 -18.95 34.64
CA HIS A 56 -30.00 -17.61 34.75
C HIS A 56 -31.02 -16.64 35.31
N PHE A 57 -32.24 -16.64 34.74
CA PHE A 57 -33.30 -15.77 35.21
C PHE A 57 -34.11 -16.33 36.38
N GLN A 58 -33.78 -17.53 36.89
CA GLN A 58 -34.36 -18.10 38.11
C GLN A 58 -35.88 -18.28 38.08
N TYR A 59 -36.46 -18.52 36.90
CA TYR A 59 -37.87 -18.87 36.78
C TYR A 59 -38.11 -20.36 37.07
N SER A 60 -39.21 -20.66 37.76
CA SER A 60 -39.62 -22.05 37.97
C SER A 60 -40.09 -22.67 36.65
N GLN A 61 -39.54 -23.83 36.27
CA GLN A 61 -39.97 -24.56 35.07
C GLN A 61 -41.49 -24.84 35.03
N ASN A 62 -42.13 -24.97 36.20
CA ASN A 62 -43.57 -25.21 36.32
C ASN A 62 -44.41 -23.99 35.93
N ARG A 63 -43.81 -22.80 35.93
CA ARG A 63 -44.42 -21.52 35.53
C ARG A 63 -44.03 -21.10 34.13
N ILE A 64 -43.44 -22.00 33.35
CA ILE A 64 -43.13 -21.78 31.94
C ILE A 64 -44.03 -22.69 31.09
N ASP A 65 -44.55 -22.15 30.01
CA ASP A 65 -45.27 -22.93 29.01
C ASP A 65 -44.84 -22.52 27.60
N LEU A 66 -45.07 -23.41 26.63
CA LEU A 66 -44.63 -23.28 25.25
C LEU A 66 -45.84 -23.26 24.31
N GLU A 67 -45.79 -22.57 23.18
CA GLU A 67 -46.87 -22.52 22.18
C GLU A 67 -48.23 -22.15 22.82
N VAL A 68 -48.25 -21.05 23.58
CA VAL A 68 -49.43 -20.62 24.33
C VAL A 68 -50.40 -19.89 23.40
N THR A 69 -51.67 -20.32 23.40
CA THR A 69 -52.70 -19.72 22.55
C THR A 69 -53.00 -18.28 22.95
N VAL A 70 -52.87 -17.37 21.98
CA VAL A 70 -53.14 -15.94 22.16
C VAL A 70 -54.62 -15.66 21.87
N PRO A 71 -55.34 -14.93 22.74
CA PRO A 71 -56.74 -14.59 22.52
C PRO A 71 -56.90 -13.48 21.46
N ARG A 72 -56.85 -13.86 20.17
CA ARG A 72 -57.13 -13.01 18.99
C ARG A 72 -58.12 -13.68 18.02
N ARG A 73 -58.64 -12.94 17.03
CA ARG A 73 -59.57 -13.48 16.00
C ARG A 73 -58.88 -14.53 15.13
N THR A 74 -59.62 -15.58 14.78
CA THR A 74 -59.21 -16.77 14.02
C THR A 74 -58.44 -16.48 12.72
N PRO A 75 -57.39 -17.26 12.39
CA PRO A 75 -56.83 -18.39 13.16
C PRO A 75 -56.10 -17.92 14.43
N SER A 76 -56.01 -18.80 15.43
CA SER A 76 -55.38 -18.48 16.72
C SER A 76 -53.86 -18.45 16.60
N ASP A 77 -53.25 -17.31 16.93
CA ASP A 77 -51.80 -17.15 17.03
C ASP A 77 -51.26 -17.85 18.30
N LEU A 78 -50.01 -18.31 18.26
CA LEU A 78 -49.30 -18.96 19.37
C LEU A 78 -48.09 -18.12 19.77
N ALA A 79 -47.87 -17.98 21.07
CA ALA A 79 -46.65 -17.40 21.63
C ALA A 79 -45.65 -18.52 21.97
N ASP A 80 -44.38 -18.37 21.54
CA ASP A 80 -43.38 -19.43 21.66
C ASP A 80 -43.12 -19.88 23.09
N ILE A 81 -42.84 -18.94 23.99
CA ILE A 81 -42.66 -19.18 25.42
C ILE A 81 -43.45 -18.13 26.19
N VAL A 82 -44.16 -18.56 27.23
CA VAL A 82 -44.76 -17.65 28.22
C VAL A 82 -44.31 -18.06 29.61
N VAL A 83 -43.77 -17.09 30.35
CA VAL A 83 -43.47 -17.20 31.78
C VAL A 83 -44.64 -16.61 32.55
N PHE A 84 -45.16 -17.31 33.55
CA PHE A 84 -46.33 -16.90 34.36
C PHE A 84 -45.92 -16.53 35.78
N GLN A 85 -46.69 -15.69 36.47
CA GLN A 85 -46.45 -15.35 37.88
C GLN A 85 -46.97 -16.43 38.85
N ASP A 86 -47.95 -17.22 38.43
CA ASP A 86 -48.63 -18.20 39.25
C ASP A 86 -48.49 -19.64 38.73
N ASP A 87 -48.60 -20.61 39.62
CA ASP A 87 -48.46 -22.04 39.28
C ASP A 87 -49.62 -22.59 38.45
N ASN A 88 -50.76 -21.90 38.38
CA ASN A 88 -51.89 -22.30 37.52
C ASN A 88 -51.80 -21.71 36.11
N LYS A 89 -50.73 -20.96 35.81
CA LYS A 89 -50.46 -20.35 34.49
C LYS A 89 -51.61 -19.45 34.00
N LYS A 90 -52.11 -18.58 34.88
CA LYS A 90 -53.22 -17.65 34.58
C LYS A 90 -52.79 -16.20 34.48
N ASP A 91 -51.60 -15.86 34.98
CA ASP A 91 -51.06 -14.50 35.00
C ASP A 91 -49.75 -14.43 34.19
N PRO A 92 -49.83 -14.20 32.85
CA PRO A 92 -48.66 -14.07 32.00
C PRO A 92 -47.76 -12.93 32.45
N PHE A 93 -46.48 -13.21 32.61
CA PHE A 93 -45.47 -12.25 33.02
C PHE A 93 -44.57 -11.84 31.87
N ILE A 94 -43.98 -12.81 31.17
CA ILE A 94 -43.09 -12.57 30.03
C ILE A 94 -43.61 -13.36 28.84
N VAL A 95 -43.72 -12.69 27.70
CA VAL A 95 -44.00 -13.32 26.41
C VAL A 95 -42.74 -13.26 25.56
N ILE A 96 -42.28 -14.41 25.08
CA ILE A 96 -41.07 -14.53 24.29
C ILE A 96 -41.41 -15.03 22.90
N GLU A 97 -40.81 -14.40 21.90
CA GLU A 97 -40.80 -14.82 20.51
C GLU A 97 -39.38 -15.29 20.16
N CYS A 98 -39.27 -16.50 19.63
CA CYS A 98 -38.02 -17.09 19.18
C CYS A 98 -37.95 -17.03 17.66
N LYS A 99 -36.74 -16.83 17.15
CA LYS A 99 -36.42 -17.01 15.73
C LYS A 99 -35.14 -17.82 15.61
N LYS A 100 -34.97 -18.50 14.48
CA LYS A 100 -33.67 -19.09 14.11
C LYS A 100 -32.55 -18.05 14.24
N ALA A 101 -31.34 -18.50 14.54
CA ALA A 101 -30.20 -17.60 14.77
C ALA A 101 -29.91 -16.67 13.57
N GLU A 102 -30.13 -17.17 12.35
CA GLU A 102 -29.84 -16.50 11.09
C GLU A 102 -31.10 -15.83 10.50
N ILE A 103 -31.42 -14.64 10.99
CA ILE A 103 -32.49 -13.79 10.44
C ILE A 103 -32.00 -12.39 10.07
N SER A 104 -32.69 -11.79 9.09
CA SER A 104 -32.52 -10.41 8.66
C SER A 104 -33.05 -9.41 9.70
N GLU A 105 -32.68 -8.13 9.56
CA GLU A 105 -33.19 -7.06 10.43
C GLU A 105 -34.72 -6.89 10.28
N ALA A 106 -35.25 -6.98 9.06
CA ALA A 106 -36.68 -6.91 8.80
C ALA A 106 -37.46 -8.07 9.46
N GLU A 107 -36.92 -9.30 9.43
CA GLU A 107 -37.50 -10.43 10.15
C GLU A 107 -37.42 -10.24 11.67
N PHE A 108 -36.33 -9.65 12.17
CA PHE A 108 -36.18 -9.35 13.60
C PHE A 108 -37.20 -8.29 14.06
N ASP A 109 -37.40 -7.23 13.28
CA ASP A 109 -38.40 -6.20 13.55
C ASP A 109 -39.83 -6.76 13.47
N GLN A 110 -40.09 -7.67 12.52
CA GLN A 110 -41.36 -8.38 12.46
C GLN A 110 -41.59 -9.23 13.72
N ALA A 111 -40.55 -9.91 14.21
CA ALA A 111 -40.62 -10.68 15.46
C ALA A 111 -40.87 -9.79 16.68
N ILE A 112 -40.35 -8.55 16.70
CA ILE A 112 -40.69 -7.54 17.72
C ILE A 112 -42.19 -7.25 17.69
N GLU A 113 -42.76 -6.95 16.52
CA GLU A 113 -44.20 -6.67 16.41
C GLU A 113 -45.08 -7.87 16.81
N GLN A 114 -44.64 -9.09 16.51
CA GLN A 114 -45.28 -10.31 16.96
C GLN A 114 -45.23 -10.46 18.49
N ALA A 115 -44.05 -10.34 19.09
CA ALA A 115 -43.86 -10.42 20.54
C ALA A 115 -44.70 -9.38 21.29
N PHE A 116 -44.71 -8.13 20.83
CA PHE A 116 -45.56 -7.07 21.39
C PHE A 116 -47.05 -7.38 21.23
N GLY A 117 -47.45 -7.84 20.04
CA GLY A 117 -48.83 -8.20 19.77
C GLY A 117 -49.33 -9.29 20.72
N ASN A 118 -48.54 -10.34 20.86
CA ASN A 118 -48.81 -11.49 21.73
C ASN A 118 -48.82 -11.06 23.20
N CYS A 119 -47.83 -10.26 23.63
CA CYS A 119 -47.74 -9.75 24.99
C CYS A 119 -48.96 -8.90 25.39
N ASN A 120 -49.38 -7.96 24.54
CA ASN A 120 -50.55 -7.13 24.80
C ASN A 120 -51.84 -7.96 24.88
N SER A 121 -52.01 -8.96 24.00
CA SER A 121 -53.19 -9.82 24.00
C SER A 121 -53.24 -10.76 25.21
N LEU A 122 -52.09 -11.23 25.69
CA LEU A 122 -51.97 -12.05 26.89
C LEU A 122 -51.92 -11.22 28.19
N SER A 123 -51.88 -9.89 28.09
CA SER A 123 -51.65 -8.97 29.24
C SER A 123 -50.32 -9.22 29.97
N GLY A 124 -49.30 -9.66 29.23
CA GLY A 124 -47.93 -9.84 29.74
C GLY A 124 -47.27 -8.53 30.15
N HIS A 125 -46.33 -8.59 31.09
CA HIS A 125 -45.58 -7.43 31.55
C HIS A 125 -44.43 -7.08 30.61
N TYR A 126 -43.70 -8.10 30.17
CA TYR A 126 -42.49 -7.95 29.36
C TYR A 126 -42.58 -8.76 28.08
N ALA A 127 -42.01 -8.23 27.00
CA ALA A 127 -41.81 -8.96 25.75
C ALA A 127 -40.32 -9.17 25.51
N VAL A 128 -39.93 -10.36 25.01
CA VAL A 128 -38.55 -10.66 24.62
C VAL A 128 -38.55 -11.27 23.22
N VAL A 129 -37.64 -10.80 22.37
CA VAL A 129 -37.34 -11.45 21.08
C VAL A 129 -35.94 -12.00 21.17
N VAL A 130 -35.74 -13.27 20.79
CA VAL A 130 -34.43 -13.92 20.77
C VAL A 130 -34.16 -14.60 19.43
N ALA A 131 -32.99 -14.34 18.87
CA ALA A 131 -32.49 -14.91 17.63
C ALA A 131 -30.98 -15.21 17.76
N GLY A 132 -30.63 -16.45 18.11
CA GLY A 132 -29.25 -16.83 18.41
C GLY A 132 -28.70 -16.05 19.61
N ASN A 133 -27.60 -15.32 19.42
CA ASN A 133 -27.02 -14.46 20.47
C ASN A 133 -27.62 -13.04 20.50
N THR A 134 -28.48 -12.69 19.54
CA THR A 134 -29.17 -11.39 19.51
C THR A 134 -30.49 -11.49 20.26
N ARG A 135 -30.72 -10.59 21.23
CA ARG A 135 -32.00 -10.49 21.93
C ARG A 135 -32.35 -9.07 22.32
N ARG A 136 -33.65 -8.74 22.27
CA ARG A 136 -34.20 -7.45 22.68
C ARG A 136 -35.37 -7.66 23.62
N SER A 137 -35.39 -6.90 24.70
CA SER A 137 -36.36 -7.03 25.79
C SER A 137 -37.09 -5.70 25.98
N PHE A 138 -38.36 -5.77 26.35
CA PHE A 138 -39.23 -4.58 26.45
C PHE A 138 -40.15 -4.63 27.67
N ASP A 139 -40.38 -3.47 28.29
CA ASP A 139 -41.47 -3.22 29.23
C ASP A 139 -42.74 -2.85 28.47
N VAL A 140 -43.64 -3.81 28.33
CA VAL A 140 -44.87 -3.62 27.55
C VAL A 140 -45.97 -3.01 28.42
N LYS A 141 -46.07 -3.41 29.69
CA LYS A 141 -47.19 -3.02 30.56
C LYS A 141 -47.18 -1.54 30.95
N ASN A 142 -46.00 -0.96 31.13
CA ASN A 142 -45.90 0.44 31.60
C ASN A 142 -45.90 1.46 30.45
N TYR A 143 -45.98 1.01 29.20
CA TYR A 143 -45.88 1.86 28.02
C TYR A 143 -47.07 1.67 27.07
N LYS A 144 -47.23 2.63 26.15
CA LYS A 144 -48.26 2.53 25.11
C LYS A 144 -47.87 1.43 24.12
N SER A 145 -48.86 0.77 23.53
CA SER A 145 -48.64 -0.37 22.61
C SER A 145 -47.78 -0.05 21.37
N GLY A 146 -47.66 1.22 20.98
CA GLY A 146 -46.81 1.68 19.88
C GLY A 146 -45.42 2.18 20.28
N GLU A 147 -45.08 2.22 21.57
CA GLU A 147 -43.73 2.61 22.02
C GLU A 147 -42.72 1.49 21.71
N ARG A 148 -41.55 1.83 21.19
CA ARG A 148 -40.50 0.87 20.78
C ARG A 148 -39.09 1.29 21.19
N THR A 149 -38.95 2.46 21.78
CA THR A 149 -37.66 3.07 22.09
C THR A 149 -37.50 3.22 23.59
N GLU A 150 -38.39 3.95 24.25
CA GLU A 150 -38.27 4.22 25.69
C GLU A 150 -38.58 2.98 26.56
N ASN A 151 -39.23 1.98 25.98
CA ASN A 151 -39.60 0.76 26.68
C ASN A 151 -38.56 -0.36 26.56
N ILE A 152 -37.44 -0.14 25.87
CA ILE A 152 -36.35 -1.11 25.79
C ILE A 152 -35.77 -1.30 27.19
N ILE A 153 -35.59 -2.55 27.61
CA ILE A 153 -34.91 -2.92 28.85
C ILE A 153 -33.68 -3.75 28.55
N ALA A 154 -32.69 -3.72 29.45
CA ALA A 154 -31.44 -4.44 29.30
C ALA A 154 -31.69 -5.97 29.22
N ASP A 155 -32.51 -6.48 30.14
CA ASP A 155 -32.96 -7.88 30.20
C ASP A 155 -34.28 -7.98 30.98
N PRO A 156 -35.04 -9.08 30.86
CA PRO A 156 -36.15 -9.32 31.76
C PRO A 156 -35.65 -9.43 33.21
N PRO A 157 -36.52 -9.14 34.20
CA PRO A 157 -36.12 -9.20 35.60
C PRO A 157 -35.68 -10.61 36.00
N VAL A 158 -34.71 -10.75 36.90
CA VAL A 158 -34.42 -12.06 37.50
C VAL A 158 -35.57 -12.43 38.44
N GLY A 159 -36.16 -13.60 38.22
CA GLY A 159 -37.40 -14.02 38.83
C GLY A 159 -38.50 -12.97 38.59
N TYR A 160 -39.26 -12.67 39.63
CA TYR A 160 -40.31 -11.64 39.59
C TYR A 160 -39.84 -10.33 40.26
N GLY A 161 -38.52 -10.08 40.22
CA GLY A 161 -37.87 -8.92 40.82
C GLY A 161 -37.97 -7.65 39.98
N LYS A 162 -37.04 -6.71 40.23
CA LYS A 162 -36.92 -5.47 39.45
C LYS A 162 -36.04 -5.70 38.22
N VAL A 163 -36.38 -5.00 37.14
CA VAL A 163 -35.55 -4.89 35.94
C VAL A 163 -34.20 -4.30 36.32
N GLN A 164 -33.13 -4.92 35.84
CA GLN A 164 -31.77 -4.44 36.07
C GLN A 164 -31.44 -3.29 35.13
N GLU A 165 -30.61 -2.35 35.57
CA GLU A 165 -30.19 -1.22 34.74
C GLU A 165 -29.26 -1.67 33.60
N TRP A 166 -28.39 -2.65 33.88
CA TRP A 166 -27.30 -3.10 33.01
C TRP A 166 -27.43 -4.58 32.70
N ARG A 167 -27.09 -4.97 31.46
CA ARG A 167 -27.03 -6.39 31.05
C ARG A 167 -25.62 -6.93 31.20
N TYR A 168 -24.62 -6.17 30.75
CA TYR A 168 -23.26 -6.63 30.67
C TYR A 168 -22.41 -6.12 31.83
N LEU A 169 -21.92 -7.03 32.68
CA LEU A 169 -21.18 -6.75 33.90
C LEU A 169 -19.91 -7.61 33.96
N LYS A 170 -18.77 -7.01 34.31
CA LYS A 170 -17.49 -7.74 34.39
C LYS A 170 -17.54 -8.83 35.46
N GLY A 171 -17.00 -10.01 35.18
CA GLY A 171 -16.85 -11.10 36.15
C GLY A 171 -18.16 -11.72 36.66
N ILE A 172 -19.32 -11.28 36.16
CA ILE A 172 -20.62 -11.86 36.52
C ILE A 172 -20.96 -12.94 35.49
N PRO A 173 -21.05 -14.22 35.89
CA PRO A 173 -21.34 -15.31 34.95
C PRO A 173 -22.61 -15.03 34.13
N ARG A 174 -22.52 -15.22 32.82
CA ARG A 174 -23.61 -15.02 31.82
C ARG A 174 -24.05 -13.57 31.62
N SER A 175 -23.44 -12.63 32.33
CA SER A 175 -23.51 -11.19 32.06
C SER A 175 -22.24 -10.66 31.40
N GLU A 176 -21.25 -11.49 31.08
CA GLU A 176 -20.14 -11.05 30.23
C GLU A 176 -20.51 -11.13 28.74
N PRO A 177 -20.01 -10.19 27.90
CA PRO A 177 -20.12 -10.32 26.45
C PRO A 177 -19.56 -11.67 25.98
N SER A 178 -20.24 -12.31 25.03
CA SER A 178 -19.94 -13.68 24.64
C SER A 178 -18.76 -13.77 23.67
N VAL A 179 -17.88 -14.75 23.86
CA VAL A 179 -16.93 -15.19 22.83
C VAL A 179 -17.73 -15.81 21.67
N ILE A 180 -17.38 -15.45 20.44
CA ILE A 180 -18.14 -15.86 19.26
C ILE A 180 -17.28 -16.60 18.22
N GLU A 181 -17.95 -17.43 17.44
CA GLU A 181 -17.35 -18.14 16.31
C GLU A 181 -17.13 -17.19 15.12
N ARG A 182 -16.19 -17.56 14.24
CA ARG A 182 -15.79 -16.76 13.08
C ARG A 182 -16.96 -16.36 12.18
N SER A 183 -17.86 -17.28 11.87
CA SER A 183 -19.01 -17.01 10.99
C SER A 183 -19.96 -15.98 11.59
N GLU A 184 -20.14 -16.02 12.92
CA GLU A 184 -21.01 -15.08 13.62
C GLU A 184 -20.37 -13.69 13.66
N LEU A 185 -19.07 -13.58 13.90
CA LEU A 185 -18.37 -12.29 13.88
C LEU A 185 -18.47 -11.61 12.50
N ILE A 186 -18.24 -12.37 11.42
CA ILE A 186 -18.42 -11.85 10.05
C ILE A 186 -19.82 -11.29 9.86
N ARG A 187 -20.84 -12.06 10.26
CA ARG A 187 -22.25 -11.66 10.14
C ARG A 187 -22.57 -10.39 10.92
N VAL A 188 -22.06 -10.27 12.14
CA VAL A 188 -22.26 -9.06 12.96
C VAL A 188 -21.59 -7.84 12.31
N LEU A 189 -20.37 -7.99 11.77
CA LEU A 189 -19.68 -6.92 11.05
C LEU A 189 -20.44 -6.48 9.79
N GLU A 190 -20.88 -7.43 8.97
CA GLU A 190 -21.71 -7.17 7.78
C GLU A 190 -23.02 -6.47 8.16
N LYS A 191 -23.70 -6.94 9.21
CA LYS A 191 -24.92 -6.32 9.70
C LYS A 191 -24.71 -4.87 10.15
N CYS A 192 -23.65 -4.60 10.91
CA CYS A 192 -23.35 -3.24 11.35
C CYS A 192 -23.05 -2.32 10.17
N HIS A 193 -22.30 -2.81 9.17
CA HIS A 193 -22.02 -2.07 7.95
C HIS A 193 -23.31 -1.74 7.18
N ASP A 194 -24.19 -2.72 7.00
CA ASP A 194 -25.46 -2.54 6.30
C ASP A 194 -26.39 -1.56 7.03
N THR A 195 -26.44 -1.61 8.37
CA THR A 195 -27.16 -0.64 9.21
C THR A 195 -26.66 0.79 8.99
N LEU A 196 -25.34 0.98 8.83
CA LEU A 196 -24.75 2.29 8.56
C LEU A 196 -25.01 2.76 7.13
N TRP A 197 -24.99 1.83 6.17
CA TRP A 197 -25.19 2.09 4.75
C TRP A 197 -26.65 2.44 4.37
N GLN A 198 -27.63 1.70 4.92
CA GLN A 198 -29.09 1.79 4.71
C GLN A 198 -29.55 2.70 3.54
N GLY A 199 -29.40 2.20 2.30
CA GLY A 199 -29.97 2.84 1.11
C GLY A 199 -29.19 4.04 0.55
N GLY A 200 -27.89 4.14 0.86
CA GLY A 200 -26.98 5.11 0.22
C GLY A 200 -26.87 6.45 0.94
N LYS A 201 -27.24 6.54 2.23
CA LYS A 201 -26.99 7.73 3.05
C LYS A 201 -25.50 7.97 3.28
N PHE A 202 -24.76 6.90 3.52
CA PHE A 202 -23.31 6.92 3.47
C PHE A 202 -22.83 6.26 2.19
N ALA A 203 -21.73 6.79 1.65
CA ALA A 203 -20.93 5.99 0.73
C ALA A 203 -20.41 4.75 1.49
N PRO A 204 -20.31 3.58 0.84
CA PRO A 204 -19.60 2.42 1.36
C PRO A 204 -18.38 2.72 2.23
N THR A 205 -17.44 3.49 1.69
CA THR A 205 -16.21 3.95 2.35
C THR A 205 -16.45 4.64 3.68
N GLN A 206 -17.47 5.50 3.74
CA GLN A 206 -17.84 6.23 4.94
C GLN A 206 -18.52 5.32 5.96
N ALA A 207 -19.42 4.43 5.55
CA ALA A 207 -20.06 3.47 6.45
C ALA A 207 -19.03 2.55 7.11
N PHE A 208 -18.06 2.08 6.34
CA PHE A 208 -16.93 1.31 6.86
C PHE A 208 -16.10 2.12 7.86
N ASP A 209 -15.77 3.38 7.52
CA ASP A 209 -14.97 4.23 8.37
C ASP A 209 -15.64 4.50 9.73
N GLU A 210 -16.94 4.75 9.71
CA GLU A 210 -17.75 4.89 10.93
C GLU A 210 -17.77 3.58 11.73
N LEU A 211 -17.92 2.41 11.08
CA LEU A 211 -17.86 1.12 11.77
C LEU A 211 -16.50 0.88 12.44
N ALA A 212 -15.40 1.23 11.76
CA ALA A 212 -14.04 1.12 12.30
C ALA A 212 -13.88 1.95 13.59
N LYS A 213 -14.39 3.18 13.62
CA LYS A 213 -14.42 4.02 14.84
C LYS A 213 -15.18 3.33 15.98
N ILE A 214 -16.35 2.74 15.70
CA ILE A 214 -17.16 2.06 16.72
C ILE A 214 -16.49 0.79 17.26
N LEU A 215 -15.89 -0.03 16.40
CA LEU A 215 -15.17 -1.24 16.82
C LEU A 215 -13.98 -0.89 17.72
N PHE A 216 -13.27 0.19 17.42
CA PHE A 216 -12.17 0.65 18.27
C PHE A 216 -12.62 1.01 19.68
N ILE A 217 -13.70 1.80 19.78
CA ILE A 217 -14.27 2.19 21.07
C ILE A 217 -14.68 0.96 21.86
N LYS A 218 -15.32 -0.02 21.21
CA LYS A 218 -15.72 -1.27 21.84
C LYS A 218 -14.53 -2.07 22.38
N ILE A 219 -13.49 -2.27 21.57
CA ILE A 219 -12.28 -3.01 22.00
C ILE A 219 -11.63 -2.32 23.20
N ARG A 220 -11.55 -0.98 23.18
CA ARG A 220 -11.00 -0.20 24.30
C ARG A 220 -11.87 -0.27 25.53
N ASP A 221 -13.18 -0.17 25.36
CA ASP A 221 -14.14 -0.35 26.44
C ASP A 221 -13.92 -1.71 27.10
N GLU A 222 -13.81 -2.79 26.32
CA GLU A 222 -13.60 -4.14 26.86
C GLU A 222 -12.24 -4.32 27.56
N LYS A 223 -11.19 -3.66 27.08
CA LYS A 223 -9.84 -3.69 27.70
C LYS A 223 -9.72 -2.81 28.95
N LYS A 224 -10.66 -1.90 29.20
CA LYS A 224 -10.65 -1.03 30.39
C LYS A 224 -10.73 -1.88 31.66
N ALA A 225 -9.80 -1.62 32.59
CA ALA A 225 -9.76 -2.31 33.88
C ALA A 225 -11.07 -2.06 34.65
N ARG A 226 -11.71 -3.16 35.07
CA ARG A 226 -12.96 -3.17 35.84
C ARG A 226 -12.91 -4.18 36.97
N ARG A 227 -13.65 -3.90 38.03
CA ARG A 227 -13.93 -4.86 39.11
C ARG A 227 -15.16 -5.70 38.77
N ASP A 228 -15.26 -6.88 39.38
CA ASP A 228 -16.43 -7.73 39.23
C ASP A 228 -17.71 -6.98 39.62
N GLY A 229 -18.73 -7.07 38.78
CA GLY A 229 -20.00 -6.36 38.90
C GLY A 229 -20.03 -4.95 38.31
N GLU A 230 -18.89 -4.39 37.86
CA GLU A 230 -18.89 -3.10 37.17
C GLU A 230 -19.39 -3.25 35.72
N PRO A 231 -20.21 -2.30 35.22
CA PRO A 231 -20.76 -2.38 33.87
C PRO A 231 -19.74 -2.04 32.79
N TYR A 232 -19.91 -2.66 31.63
CA TYR A 232 -19.27 -2.21 30.40
C TYR A 232 -19.90 -0.89 29.94
N ASP A 233 -19.10 0.07 29.48
CA ASP A 233 -19.66 1.34 29.05
C ASP A 233 -20.22 1.21 27.63
N PHE A 234 -19.81 0.23 26.81
CA PHE A 234 -20.34 -0.05 25.49
C PHE A 234 -21.54 -1.01 25.55
N GLN A 235 -22.69 -0.51 26.02
CA GLN A 235 -23.97 -1.25 25.99
C GLN A 235 -25.16 -0.29 25.95
N ILE A 236 -26.38 -0.82 25.93
CA ILE A 236 -27.62 -0.03 26.07
C ILE A 236 -28.23 -0.34 27.45
N LYS A 237 -28.55 0.70 28.22
CA LYS A 237 -29.20 0.56 29.53
C LYS A 237 -30.71 0.46 29.41
N THR A 238 -31.33 -0.02 30.47
CA THR A 238 -32.78 -0.02 30.63
C THR A 238 -33.37 1.39 30.50
N HIS A 239 -34.35 1.55 29.60
CA HIS A 239 -35.03 2.79 29.24
C HIS A 239 -34.11 3.90 28.69
N GLU A 240 -32.93 3.56 28.20
CA GLU A 240 -31.98 4.55 27.66
C GLU A 240 -32.38 4.98 26.25
N LYS A 241 -32.45 6.31 26.04
CA LYS A 241 -32.80 6.89 24.74
C LYS A 241 -31.61 6.85 23.77
N PRO A 242 -31.85 6.76 22.45
CA PRO A 242 -30.80 6.85 21.42
C PRO A 242 -29.84 8.02 21.61
N GLU A 243 -30.36 9.22 21.91
CA GLU A 243 -29.56 10.42 22.21
C GLU A 243 -28.57 10.19 23.37
N SER A 244 -29.02 9.53 24.44
CA SER A 244 -28.18 9.27 25.62
C SER A 244 -27.08 8.24 25.32
N VAL A 245 -27.40 7.19 24.56
CA VAL A 245 -26.42 6.23 24.05
C VAL A 245 -25.40 6.94 23.18
N ALA A 246 -25.85 7.76 22.23
CA ALA A 246 -24.96 8.50 21.33
C ALA A 246 -24.02 9.44 22.11
N ASN A 247 -24.52 10.19 23.09
CA ASN A 247 -23.70 11.05 23.94
C ASN A 247 -22.62 10.26 24.69
N ARG A 248 -22.96 9.09 25.25
CA ARG A 248 -22.01 8.24 25.96
C ARG A 248 -20.96 7.63 25.02
N ILE A 249 -21.36 7.10 23.87
CA ILE A 249 -20.41 6.54 22.88
C ILE A 249 -19.50 7.62 22.31
N ASN A 250 -20.03 8.82 22.05
CA ASN A 250 -19.22 9.98 21.65
C ASN A 250 -18.22 10.38 22.73
N ALA A 251 -18.60 10.35 24.02
CA ALA A 251 -17.67 10.63 25.11
C ALA A 251 -16.52 9.60 25.15
N LEU A 252 -16.82 8.29 25.03
CA LEU A 252 -15.79 7.25 24.93
C LEU A 252 -14.87 7.45 23.73
N TYR A 253 -15.42 7.90 22.60
CA TYR A 253 -14.63 8.23 21.42
C TYR A 253 -13.71 9.44 21.63
N GLN A 254 -14.18 10.51 22.29
CA GLN A 254 -13.34 11.67 22.59
C GLN A 254 -12.21 11.31 23.56
N GLU A 255 -12.45 10.43 24.54
CA GLU A 255 -11.39 9.89 25.40
C GLU A 255 -10.37 9.10 24.59
N ALA A 256 -10.82 8.25 23.67
CA ALA A 256 -9.96 7.45 22.81
C ALA A 256 -9.12 8.34 21.88
N LYS A 257 -9.75 9.37 21.28
CA LYS A 257 -9.12 10.37 20.42
C LYS A 257 -8.08 11.23 21.15
N ALA A 258 -8.31 11.55 22.42
CA ALA A 258 -7.35 12.31 23.22
C ALA A 258 -6.07 11.50 23.51
N GLN A 259 -6.18 10.17 23.60
CA GLN A 259 -5.04 9.28 23.82
C GLN A 259 -4.30 8.93 22.53
N ASP A 260 -5.02 8.86 21.39
CA ASP A 260 -4.44 8.53 20.10
C ASP A 260 -4.97 9.45 18.97
N PRO A 261 -4.55 10.73 18.96
CA PRO A 261 -5.06 11.74 18.03
C PRO A 261 -4.63 11.48 16.57
N GLU A 262 -3.63 10.63 16.35
CA GLU A 262 -3.15 10.26 15.02
C GLU A 262 -3.99 9.17 14.35
N VAL A 263 -4.74 8.38 15.12
CA VAL A 263 -5.68 7.38 14.59
C VAL A 263 -7.04 8.04 14.32
N PHE A 264 -7.49 8.96 15.17
CA PHE A 264 -8.84 9.54 15.13
C PHE A 264 -8.83 11.07 15.01
N ARG A 265 -8.94 11.59 13.79
CA ARG A 265 -8.96 13.04 13.54
C ARG A 265 -10.38 13.62 13.52
N GLU A 266 -11.32 12.86 12.97
CA GLU A 266 -12.70 13.29 12.76
C GLU A 266 -13.58 12.89 13.95
N ASN A 267 -14.82 13.38 13.98
CA ASN A 267 -15.84 12.93 14.93
C ASN A 267 -16.63 11.76 14.33
N ILE A 268 -17.46 11.12 15.16
CA ILE A 268 -18.46 10.15 14.69
C ILE A 268 -19.57 10.94 14.00
N GLU A 269 -19.92 10.55 12.77
CA GLU A 269 -20.94 11.23 11.96
C GLU A 269 -22.23 10.41 11.81
N ILE A 270 -22.47 9.47 12.72
CA ILE A 270 -23.64 8.58 12.74
C ILE A 270 -24.80 9.25 13.49
N ASP A 271 -26.02 9.19 12.96
CA ASP A 271 -27.20 9.63 13.73
C ASP A 271 -27.54 8.66 14.87
N GLU A 272 -28.23 9.20 15.87
CA GLU A 272 -28.49 8.54 17.15
C GLU A 272 -29.15 7.17 17.01
N ASN A 273 -30.11 7.02 16.08
CA ASN A 273 -30.84 5.76 15.91
C ASN A 273 -29.95 4.70 15.25
N ARG A 274 -29.17 5.07 14.24
CA ARG A 274 -28.21 4.14 13.61
C ARG A 274 -27.13 3.72 14.59
N LEU A 275 -26.58 4.66 15.36
CA LEU A 275 -25.58 4.36 16.37
C LEU A 275 -26.14 3.42 17.45
N PHE A 276 -27.37 3.66 17.89
CA PHE A 276 -28.08 2.77 18.82
C PHE A 276 -28.21 1.35 18.27
N SER A 277 -28.61 1.18 17.00
CA SER A 277 -28.71 -0.14 16.37
C SER A 277 -27.35 -0.85 16.26
N VAL A 278 -26.29 -0.13 15.89
CA VAL A 278 -24.92 -0.69 15.83
C VAL A 278 -24.43 -1.12 17.21
N VAL A 279 -24.60 -0.29 18.25
CA VAL A 279 -24.29 -0.68 19.64
C VAL A 279 -25.09 -1.91 20.03
N ASN A 280 -26.37 -1.99 19.64
CA ASN A 280 -27.21 -3.14 19.94
C ASN A 280 -26.69 -4.45 19.32
N HIS A 281 -26.12 -4.40 18.11
CA HIS A 281 -25.53 -5.57 17.46
C HIS A 281 -24.19 -5.99 18.08
N LEU A 282 -23.40 -5.02 18.55
CA LEU A 282 -22.06 -5.26 19.05
C LEU A 282 -21.99 -5.51 20.57
N GLN A 283 -22.91 -4.99 21.38
CA GLN A 283 -22.79 -5.02 22.85
C GLN A 283 -22.68 -6.45 23.44
N GLY A 284 -23.28 -7.45 22.79
CA GLY A 284 -23.30 -8.83 23.30
C GLY A 284 -22.13 -9.71 22.92
N ILE A 285 -21.21 -9.22 22.10
CA ILE A 285 -20.05 -9.98 21.65
C ILE A 285 -18.80 -9.47 22.35
N SER A 286 -17.86 -10.35 22.71
CA SER A 286 -16.56 -9.96 23.24
C SER A 286 -15.56 -9.91 22.09
N LEU A 287 -15.11 -8.71 21.72
CA LEU A 287 -14.02 -8.55 20.75
C LEU A 287 -12.64 -8.68 21.42
N ASN A 288 -12.53 -8.66 22.74
CA ASN A 288 -11.27 -8.81 23.44
C ASN A 288 -10.97 -10.29 23.75
N GLU A 289 -11.94 -11.03 24.28
CA GLU A 289 -11.75 -12.43 24.70
C GLU A 289 -11.96 -13.45 23.57
N THR A 290 -12.56 -13.03 22.44
CA THR A 290 -12.58 -13.88 21.25
C THR A 290 -11.15 -14.21 20.83
N ASP A 291 -10.94 -15.39 20.23
CA ASP A 291 -9.62 -15.80 19.77
C ASP A 291 -9.07 -14.85 18.69
N LEU A 292 -7.75 -14.60 18.72
CA LEU A 292 -7.10 -13.66 17.79
C LEU A 292 -7.25 -14.11 16.33
N ASP A 293 -7.12 -15.41 16.05
CA ASP A 293 -7.26 -15.94 14.69
C ASP A 293 -8.71 -15.82 14.22
N VAL A 294 -9.68 -15.99 15.13
CA VAL A 294 -11.10 -15.80 14.83
C VAL A 294 -11.39 -14.35 14.42
N LYS A 295 -10.92 -13.36 15.20
CA LYS A 295 -11.11 -11.94 14.90
C LYS A 295 -10.43 -11.55 13.60
N GLY A 296 -9.17 -11.95 13.46
CA GLY A 296 -8.35 -11.60 12.31
C GLY A 296 -8.93 -12.08 11.00
N ILE A 297 -9.24 -13.38 10.91
CA ILE A 297 -9.81 -13.96 9.70
C ILE A 297 -11.20 -13.36 9.39
N ALA A 298 -12.02 -13.11 10.41
CA ALA A 298 -13.32 -12.50 10.24
C ALA A 298 -13.21 -11.07 9.67
N PHE A 299 -12.32 -10.26 10.25
CA PHE A 299 -12.09 -8.89 9.81
C PHE A 299 -11.45 -8.83 8.42
N GLU A 300 -10.42 -9.65 8.13
CA GLU A 300 -9.84 -9.77 6.79
C GLU A 300 -10.87 -10.15 5.73
N ARG A 301 -11.79 -11.07 6.04
CA ARG A 301 -12.84 -11.47 5.09
C ARG A 301 -13.83 -10.34 4.86
N PHE A 302 -14.23 -9.65 5.91
CA PHE A 302 -15.09 -8.46 5.83
C PHE A 302 -14.42 -7.37 4.97
N LEU A 303 -13.16 -7.04 5.25
CA LEU A 303 -12.34 -6.13 4.43
C LEU A 303 -12.24 -6.58 2.97
N GLY A 304 -11.92 -7.85 2.76
CA GLY A 304 -11.75 -8.42 1.42
C GLY A 304 -13.01 -8.30 0.58
N ASN A 305 -14.19 -8.55 1.16
CA ASN A 305 -15.47 -8.40 0.48
C ASN A 305 -15.75 -6.93 0.14
N PHE A 306 -15.54 -6.04 1.11
CA PHE A 306 -15.81 -4.61 0.99
C PHE A 306 -14.95 -3.92 -0.07
N PHE A 307 -13.63 -4.09 -0.02
CA PHE A 307 -12.71 -3.44 -0.95
C PHE A 307 -12.75 -4.02 -2.37
N LYS A 308 -12.95 -5.34 -2.52
CA LYS A 308 -13.12 -5.98 -3.84
C LYS A 308 -14.45 -5.61 -4.50
N GLY A 309 -15.52 -5.52 -3.71
CA GLY A 309 -16.87 -5.29 -4.21
C GLY A 309 -17.15 -3.81 -4.47
N GLU A 310 -17.07 -2.98 -3.43
CA GLU A 310 -17.69 -1.65 -3.43
C GLU A 310 -16.73 -0.52 -3.83
N ILE A 311 -15.42 -0.68 -3.62
CA ILE A 311 -14.41 0.37 -3.85
C ILE A 311 -13.56 0.11 -5.09
N GLY A 312 -13.47 -1.14 -5.57
CA GLY A 312 -12.61 -1.50 -6.70
C GLY A 312 -11.12 -1.27 -6.40
N GLN A 313 -10.74 -1.29 -5.12
CA GLN A 313 -9.36 -1.25 -4.67
C GLN A 313 -8.85 -2.66 -4.44
N TYR A 314 -7.62 -2.88 -4.85
CA TYR A 314 -7.11 -4.21 -5.04
C TYR A 314 -5.86 -4.46 -4.20
N PHE A 315 -6.02 -5.29 -3.18
CA PHE A 315 -4.93 -5.66 -2.28
C PHE A 315 -3.98 -6.66 -2.90
N THR A 316 -2.75 -6.66 -2.39
CA THR A 316 -1.77 -7.70 -2.72
C THR A 316 -2.35 -9.08 -2.35
N PRO A 317 -2.35 -10.04 -3.28
CA PRO A 317 -2.87 -11.38 -3.03
C PRO A 317 -2.15 -12.06 -1.86
N ARG A 318 -2.90 -12.72 -0.97
CA ARG A 318 -2.37 -13.36 0.25
C ARG A 318 -1.22 -14.33 -0.04
N GLN A 319 -1.32 -15.12 -1.10
CA GLN A 319 -0.27 -16.07 -1.49
C GLN A 319 1.04 -15.38 -1.85
N VAL A 320 0.97 -14.17 -2.42
CA VAL A 320 2.14 -13.35 -2.77
C VAL A 320 2.72 -12.71 -1.51
N VAL A 321 1.87 -12.17 -0.62
CA VAL A 321 2.28 -11.60 0.66
C VAL A 321 3.00 -12.65 1.53
N GLU A 322 2.38 -13.81 1.74
CA GLU A 322 2.97 -14.92 2.49
C GLU A 322 4.31 -15.35 1.90
N PHE A 323 4.39 -15.47 0.57
CA PHE A 323 5.63 -15.82 -0.12
C PHE A 323 6.75 -14.79 0.10
N MET A 324 6.45 -13.50 -0.01
CA MET A 324 7.45 -12.43 0.17
C MET A 324 7.98 -12.40 1.62
N VAL A 325 7.08 -12.49 2.60
CA VAL A 325 7.48 -12.56 4.02
C VAL A 325 8.33 -13.80 4.29
N ASP A 326 7.92 -14.95 3.76
CA ASP A 326 8.63 -16.22 3.92
C ASP A 326 10.03 -16.23 3.25
N MET A 327 10.21 -15.47 2.17
CA MET A 327 11.49 -15.33 1.46
C MET A 327 12.43 -14.34 2.16
N VAL A 328 11.90 -13.26 2.75
CA VAL A 328 12.67 -12.26 3.49
C VAL A 328 13.09 -12.77 4.87
N THR A 329 12.27 -13.62 5.48
CA THR A 329 12.49 -14.19 6.82
C THR A 329 12.79 -13.10 7.86
N PRO A 330 11.82 -12.22 8.19
CA PRO A 330 12.03 -11.18 9.19
C PRO A 330 12.36 -11.79 10.56
N HIS A 331 13.14 -11.06 11.36
CA HIS A 331 13.48 -11.42 12.73
C HIS A 331 12.78 -10.51 13.75
N HIS A 332 12.44 -11.02 14.93
CA HIS A 332 11.66 -10.30 15.95
C HIS A 332 12.32 -9.02 16.51
N GLU A 333 13.62 -8.82 16.27
CA GLU A 333 14.36 -7.61 16.65
C GLU A 333 14.48 -6.58 15.51
N GLU A 334 14.15 -6.96 14.28
CA GLU A 334 14.27 -6.12 13.07
C GLU A 334 13.11 -5.14 12.95
N LEU A 335 13.38 -3.90 12.51
CA LEU A 335 12.36 -2.92 12.17
C LEU A 335 11.83 -3.18 10.75
N VAL A 336 10.52 -3.40 10.63
CA VAL A 336 9.82 -3.68 9.37
C VAL A 336 8.97 -2.49 8.95
N LEU A 337 9.10 -2.07 7.70
CA LEU A 337 8.30 -0.99 7.11
C LEU A 337 7.58 -1.45 5.84
N ASP A 338 6.34 -1.01 5.68
CA ASP A 338 5.67 -0.95 4.37
C ASP A 338 5.30 0.51 4.05
N PRO A 339 6.03 1.20 3.13
CA PRO A 339 5.77 2.59 2.78
C PRO A 339 4.50 2.79 1.92
N ALA A 340 3.82 1.71 1.51
CA ALA A 340 2.55 1.73 0.77
C ALA A 340 1.62 0.65 1.32
N CYS A 341 1.35 0.72 2.63
CA CYS A 341 0.84 -0.41 3.40
C CYS A 341 -0.61 -0.82 3.09
N GLY A 342 -1.40 0.02 2.42
CA GLY A 342 -2.80 -0.28 2.15
C GLY A 342 -3.53 -0.61 3.45
N SER A 343 -4.20 -1.77 3.52
CA SER A 343 -4.89 -2.27 4.72
C SER A 343 -3.97 -2.99 5.74
N GLY A 344 -2.65 -2.93 5.55
CA GLY A 344 -1.66 -3.50 6.49
C GLY A 344 -1.32 -4.97 6.22
N GLY A 345 -1.62 -5.51 5.03
CA GLY A 345 -1.43 -6.93 4.73
C GLY A 345 -0.01 -7.45 4.97
N PHE A 346 1.03 -6.74 4.50
CA PHE A 346 2.42 -7.14 4.74
C PHE A 346 2.81 -7.08 6.21
N LEU A 347 2.37 -6.04 6.94
CA LEU A 347 2.67 -5.88 8.36
C LEU A 347 2.04 -7.00 9.19
N LEU A 348 0.78 -7.30 8.90
CA LEU A 348 0.04 -8.37 9.56
C LEU A 348 0.69 -9.74 9.32
N HIS A 349 1.08 -10.02 8.07
CA HIS A 349 1.73 -11.28 7.73
C HIS A 349 3.15 -11.39 8.31
N ALA A 350 3.89 -10.28 8.45
CA ALA A 350 5.15 -10.26 9.18
C ALA A 350 4.94 -10.57 10.68
N MET A 351 3.91 -9.99 11.30
CA MET A 351 3.51 -10.31 12.66
C MET A 351 3.17 -11.79 12.84
N ASP A 352 2.35 -12.34 11.94
CA ASP A 352 1.95 -13.74 11.94
C ASP A 352 3.13 -14.69 11.73
N TYR A 353 4.11 -14.29 10.92
CA TYR A 353 5.34 -15.05 10.73
C TYR A 353 6.13 -15.17 12.05
N ILE A 354 6.35 -14.05 12.75
CA ILE A 354 7.04 -14.05 14.05
C ILE A 354 6.23 -14.79 15.12
N ARG A 355 4.90 -14.65 15.13
CA ARG A 355 4.01 -15.39 16.03
C ARG A 355 4.07 -16.91 15.84
N LYS A 356 4.16 -17.37 14.60
CA LYS A 356 4.38 -18.79 14.27
C LYS A 356 5.78 -19.23 14.71
N GLN A 357 6.79 -18.44 14.39
CA GLN A 357 8.18 -18.71 14.78
C GLN A 357 8.35 -18.78 16.31
N ALA A 358 7.65 -17.94 17.08
CA ALA A 358 7.64 -17.98 18.54
C ALA A 358 7.17 -19.35 19.08
N SER A 359 6.27 -20.02 18.34
CA SER A 359 5.76 -21.35 18.71
C SER A 359 6.78 -22.47 18.52
N ASP A 360 7.88 -22.21 17.78
CA ASP A 360 8.99 -23.15 17.65
C ASP A 360 9.94 -23.08 18.87
N TYR A 361 9.89 -21.97 19.63
CA TYR A 361 10.77 -21.71 20.77
C TYR A 361 10.06 -21.84 22.13
N TYR A 362 8.76 -21.53 22.18
CA TYR A 362 8.01 -21.40 23.43
C TYR A 362 6.63 -22.05 23.34
N ASP A 363 6.09 -22.50 24.47
CA ASP A 363 4.70 -22.97 24.55
C ASP A 363 3.74 -21.82 24.23
N LYS A 364 2.70 -22.07 23.42
CA LYS A 364 1.77 -21.04 22.94
C LYS A 364 1.04 -20.25 24.04
N GLU A 365 0.86 -20.86 25.21
CA GLU A 365 0.20 -20.23 26.36
C GLU A 365 1.20 -19.57 27.32
N SER A 366 2.50 -19.64 27.04
CA SER A 366 3.54 -19.05 27.88
C SER A 366 3.61 -17.53 27.71
N ARG A 367 4.07 -16.86 28.76
CA ARG A 367 4.30 -15.41 28.74
C ARG A 367 5.43 -15.06 27.77
N GLU A 368 6.43 -15.91 27.66
CA GLU A 368 7.59 -15.77 26.78
C GLU A 368 7.16 -15.79 25.31
N HIS A 369 6.26 -16.71 24.94
CA HIS A 369 5.65 -16.73 23.60
C HIS A 369 4.97 -15.41 23.30
N TYR A 370 4.08 -14.97 24.19
CA TYR A 370 3.35 -13.71 24.03
C TYR A 370 4.29 -12.52 23.88
N LEU A 371 5.26 -12.34 24.80
CA LEU A 371 6.21 -11.23 24.73
C LEU A 371 7.04 -11.26 23.44
N HIS A 372 7.47 -12.44 22.98
CA HIS A 372 8.31 -12.56 21.80
C HIS A 372 7.67 -11.98 20.53
N TRP A 373 6.40 -12.29 20.28
CA TRP A 373 5.71 -11.78 19.08
C TRP A 373 5.02 -10.43 19.33
N HIS A 374 4.51 -10.18 20.54
CA HIS A 374 3.80 -8.95 20.86
C HIS A 374 4.77 -7.75 20.93
N ASP A 375 5.98 -7.89 21.49
CA ASP A 375 6.97 -6.80 21.47
C ASP A 375 7.38 -6.43 20.04
N PHE A 376 7.46 -7.41 19.15
CA PHE A 376 7.69 -7.17 17.72
C PHE A 376 6.51 -6.43 17.10
N ALA A 377 5.28 -6.90 17.32
CA ALA A 377 4.08 -6.27 16.79
C ALA A 377 3.97 -4.80 17.21
N GLU A 378 4.25 -4.52 18.49
CA GLU A 378 4.10 -3.21 19.12
C GLU A 378 5.19 -2.20 18.72
N LYS A 379 6.44 -2.65 18.63
CA LYS A 379 7.59 -1.74 18.55
C LYS A 379 8.32 -1.79 17.22
N ARG A 380 7.99 -2.75 16.35
CA ARG A 380 8.82 -3.07 15.18
C ARG A 380 8.11 -3.04 13.84
N LEU A 381 6.79 -2.91 13.80
CA LEU A 381 6.02 -2.79 12.56
C LEU A 381 5.67 -1.33 12.28
N PHE A 382 5.87 -0.87 11.04
CA PHE A 382 5.63 0.51 10.62
C PHE A 382 4.98 0.55 9.25
N GLY A 383 4.07 1.50 9.03
CA GLY A 383 3.39 1.66 7.74
C GLY A 383 3.19 3.11 7.34
N ILE A 384 3.15 3.35 6.03
CA ILE A 384 2.71 4.62 5.46
C ILE A 384 1.61 4.32 4.44
N GLU A 385 0.52 5.07 4.50
CA GLU A 385 -0.56 5.01 3.51
C GLU A 385 -1.00 6.43 3.19
N VAL A 386 -1.18 6.74 1.91
CA VAL A 386 -1.49 8.10 1.47
C VAL A 386 -2.97 8.46 1.71
N ASN A 387 -3.85 7.46 1.67
CA ASN A 387 -5.27 7.65 1.90
C ASN A 387 -5.61 7.50 3.39
N ASP A 388 -6.16 8.57 3.98
CA ASP A 388 -6.49 8.63 5.41
C ASP A 388 -7.47 7.54 5.87
N SER A 389 -8.48 7.21 5.05
CA SER A 389 -9.45 6.15 5.36
C SER A 389 -8.83 4.76 5.30
N ILE A 390 -7.96 4.49 4.31
CA ILE A 390 -7.26 3.20 4.21
C ILE A 390 -6.22 3.07 5.32
N ALA A 391 -5.51 4.14 5.67
CA ALA A 391 -4.58 4.15 6.79
C ALA A 391 -5.30 3.81 8.10
N ARG A 392 -6.53 4.33 8.32
CA ARG A 392 -7.37 3.93 9.46
C ARG A 392 -7.74 2.46 9.43
N VAL A 393 -8.07 1.92 8.26
CA VAL A 393 -8.32 0.47 8.09
C VAL A 393 -7.09 -0.34 8.50
N ALA A 394 -5.89 0.03 8.05
CA ALA A 394 -4.65 -0.64 8.45
C ALA A 394 -4.43 -0.57 9.96
N LYS A 395 -4.52 0.62 10.56
CA LYS A 395 -4.38 0.81 12.01
C LYS A 395 -5.36 -0.11 12.77
N MET A 396 -6.62 -0.14 12.35
CA MET A 396 -7.65 -0.99 12.97
C MET A 396 -7.37 -2.47 12.79
N ASN A 397 -6.92 -2.87 11.59
CA ASN A 397 -6.55 -4.24 11.31
C ASN A 397 -5.42 -4.68 12.25
N MET A 398 -4.40 -3.85 12.42
CA MET A 398 -3.29 -4.14 13.35
C MET A 398 -3.74 -4.19 14.81
N ILE A 399 -4.61 -3.27 15.27
CA ILE A 399 -5.15 -3.24 16.64
C ILE A 399 -6.01 -4.46 16.97
N ILE A 400 -6.84 -4.91 16.03
CA ILE A 400 -7.66 -6.13 16.20
C ILE A 400 -6.77 -7.37 16.36
N HIS A 401 -5.59 -7.33 15.74
CA HIS A 401 -4.55 -8.34 15.82
C HIS A 401 -3.57 -8.14 16.98
N ASP A 402 -3.92 -7.27 17.93
CA ASP A 402 -3.22 -7.03 19.19
C ASP A 402 -1.76 -6.58 18.96
N ASP A 403 -1.55 -5.71 17.96
CA ASP A 403 -0.28 -5.04 17.75
C ASP A 403 0.10 -4.09 18.89
N GLY A 404 -0.88 -3.56 19.62
CA GLY A 404 -0.67 -2.65 20.75
C GLY A 404 -0.35 -1.20 20.38
N HIS A 405 0.25 -0.92 19.22
CA HIS A 405 0.60 0.43 18.75
C HIS A 405 0.60 0.51 17.22
N SER A 406 -0.20 1.42 16.66
CA SER A 406 -0.49 1.33 15.23
C SER A 406 0.66 1.70 14.28
N ASN A 407 1.70 2.45 14.71
CA ASN A 407 2.91 2.86 13.96
C ASN A 407 2.74 3.15 12.46
N VAL A 408 1.50 3.45 12.05
CA VAL A 408 1.03 3.61 10.68
C VAL A 408 0.65 5.07 10.59
N ILE A 409 1.12 5.75 9.56
CA ILE A 409 0.82 7.16 9.34
C ILE A 409 0.08 7.36 8.03
N SER A 410 -0.86 8.31 8.06
CA SER A 410 -1.53 8.81 6.87
C SER A 410 -0.71 9.95 6.28
N ASN A 411 0.07 9.67 5.23
CA ASN A 411 0.93 10.63 4.53
C ASN A 411 1.42 10.08 3.17
N ASP A 412 1.89 10.96 2.29
CA ASP A 412 2.62 10.54 1.08
C ASP A 412 4.05 10.13 1.48
N ALA A 413 4.41 8.86 1.30
CA ALA A 413 5.75 8.35 1.64
C ALA A 413 6.90 9.04 0.89
N LEU A 414 6.61 9.72 -0.22
CA LEU A 414 7.60 10.40 -1.05
C LEU A 414 7.93 11.83 -0.60
N VAL A 415 7.24 12.37 0.41
CA VAL A 415 7.53 13.71 0.96
C VAL A 415 8.87 13.75 1.73
N SER A 416 9.33 14.93 2.13
CA SER A 416 10.56 15.05 2.90
C SER A 416 10.51 14.27 4.23
N PHE A 417 11.65 13.74 4.66
CA PHE A 417 11.77 13.08 5.95
C PHE A 417 11.41 14.01 7.12
N ASP A 418 11.63 15.32 7.01
CA ASP A 418 11.17 16.28 8.02
C ASP A 418 9.64 16.22 8.24
N THR A 419 8.87 16.16 7.14
CA THR A 419 7.41 16.05 7.21
C THR A 419 6.98 14.74 7.86
N LEU A 420 7.61 13.62 7.49
CA LEU A 420 7.30 12.31 8.08
C LEU A 420 7.66 12.25 9.57
N ARG A 421 8.84 12.77 9.96
CA ARG A 421 9.31 12.81 11.35
C ARG A 421 8.47 13.67 12.27
N ASN A 422 7.95 14.79 11.75
CA ASN A 422 7.07 15.68 12.51
C ASN A 422 5.76 14.99 12.90
N GLN A 423 5.31 14.02 12.08
CA GLN A 423 4.17 13.17 12.42
C GLN A 423 4.61 12.04 13.34
N HIS A 424 5.61 11.27 12.95
CA HIS A 424 6.11 10.17 13.76
C HIS A 424 7.64 10.00 13.64
N SER A 425 8.34 10.21 14.76
CA SER A 425 9.81 10.29 14.81
C SER A 425 10.57 9.05 14.36
N SER A 426 9.88 7.91 14.19
CA SER A 426 10.50 6.68 13.69
C SER A 426 10.72 6.65 12.17
N PHE A 427 10.10 7.55 11.40
CA PHE A 427 10.28 7.59 9.93
C PHE A 427 11.48 8.45 9.55
N GLU A 428 12.68 7.86 9.61
CA GLU A 428 13.95 8.52 9.29
C GLU A 428 14.71 7.73 8.22
N LYS A 429 15.73 8.36 7.63
CA LYS A 429 16.67 7.67 6.74
C LYS A 429 17.41 6.58 7.51
N GLU A 430 17.74 5.51 6.79
CA GLU A 430 18.68 4.47 7.24
C GLU A 430 18.30 3.77 8.55
N LYS A 431 16.99 3.64 8.80
CA LYS A 431 16.45 3.19 10.08
C LYS A 431 15.87 1.78 10.03
N PHE A 432 15.35 1.35 8.89
CA PHE A 432 14.61 0.09 8.78
C PHE A 432 15.51 -1.07 8.32
N ASP A 433 15.27 -2.24 8.89
CA ASP A 433 15.99 -3.48 8.55
C ASP A 433 15.31 -4.22 7.40
N VAL A 434 13.99 -4.13 7.33
CA VAL A 434 13.17 -4.83 6.35
C VAL A 434 12.14 -3.89 5.74
N ILE A 435 12.01 -3.93 4.41
CA ILE A 435 10.88 -3.36 3.70
C ILE A 435 10.18 -4.44 2.88
N LEU A 436 8.87 -4.58 3.08
CA LEU A 436 7.98 -5.47 2.34
C LEU A 436 6.88 -4.60 1.74
N THR A 437 6.80 -4.47 0.41
CA THR A 437 5.89 -3.48 -0.16
C THR A 437 5.41 -3.77 -1.58
N ASN A 438 4.22 -3.26 -1.89
CA ASN A 438 3.62 -3.22 -3.21
C ASN A 438 3.20 -1.77 -3.53
N PRO A 439 4.12 -0.95 -4.08
CA PRO A 439 3.86 0.47 -4.33
C PRO A 439 2.78 0.66 -5.40
N PRO A 440 2.08 1.81 -5.43
CA PRO A 440 1.05 2.08 -6.44
C PRO A 440 1.66 2.14 -7.85
N PHE A 441 1.02 1.48 -8.82
CA PHE A 441 1.50 1.39 -10.20
C PHE A 441 0.91 2.46 -11.13
N GLY A 442 1.73 2.93 -12.05
CA GLY A 442 1.26 3.56 -13.30
C GLY A 442 0.87 5.03 -13.18
N ALA A 443 0.71 5.55 -11.97
CA ALA A 443 0.57 6.99 -11.71
C ALA A 443 1.87 7.73 -12.06
N ASP A 444 1.73 8.92 -12.67
CA ASP A 444 2.86 9.80 -12.97
C ASP A 444 2.94 10.92 -11.94
N ILE A 445 4.09 11.05 -11.30
CA ILE A 445 4.47 12.22 -10.50
C ILE A 445 5.03 13.26 -11.46
N LYS A 446 4.38 14.42 -11.57
CA LYS A 446 4.82 15.53 -12.42
C LYS A 446 5.51 16.60 -11.60
N GLN A 447 6.64 17.11 -12.10
CA GLN A 447 7.41 18.15 -11.41
C GLN A 447 6.60 19.43 -11.16
N SER A 448 5.66 19.76 -12.07
CA SER A 448 4.80 20.93 -11.95
C SER A 448 3.78 20.85 -10.81
N GLU A 449 3.39 19.64 -10.42
CA GLU A 449 2.42 19.37 -9.36
C GLU A 449 3.14 19.07 -8.03
N LEU A 450 4.25 18.32 -8.10
CA LEU A 450 5.01 17.84 -6.95
C LEU A 450 6.49 18.19 -7.13
N PRO A 451 6.93 19.36 -6.64
CA PRO A 451 8.30 19.86 -6.82
C PRO A 451 9.38 18.96 -6.22
N TYR A 452 9.01 18.11 -5.26
CA TYR A 452 9.94 17.17 -4.63
C TYR A 452 10.54 16.17 -5.62
N LEU A 453 9.98 16.01 -6.83
CA LEU A 453 10.53 15.13 -7.86
C LEU A 453 12.01 15.43 -8.14
N ALA A 454 12.41 16.70 -8.11
CA ALA A 454 13.80 17.12 -8.35
C ALA A 454 14.77 16.72 -7.23
N ASN A 455 14.26 16.33 -6.06
CA ASN A 455 15.08 15.88 -4.93
C ASN A 455 15.54 14.42 -5.11
N TYR A 456 14.83 13.64 -5.92
CA TYR A 456 15.15 12.24 -6.21
C TYR A 456 16.13 12.13 -7.37
N GLU A 457 17.14 11.26 -7.25
CA GLU A 457 18.06 10.95 -8.34
C GLU A 457 17.33 10.41 -9.57
N LEU A 458 16.38 9.49 -9.37
CA LEU A 458 15.57 8.92 -10.45
C LEU A 458 14.51 9.89 -11.01
N GLY A 459 14.33 11.05 -10.37
CA GLY A 459 13.45 12.14 -10.82
C GLY A 459 14.19 13.35 -11.42
N LYS A 460 15.49 13.53 -11.15
CA LYS A 460 16.29 14.66 -11.65
C LYS A 460 16.31 14.72 -13.18
N GLY A 461 16.09 15.92 -13.71
CA GLY A 461 16.08 16.18 -15.16
C GLY A 461 14.88 15.59 -15.91
N LYS A 462 13.86 15.07 -15.21
CA LYS A 462 12.62 14.54 -15.81
C LYS A 462 11.43 15.44 -15.47
N THR A 463 10.54 15.65 -16.44
CA THR A 463 9.29 16.40 -16.25
C THR A 463 8.22 15.57 -15.54
N SER A 464 8.24 14.25 -15.74
CA SER A 464 7.42 13.28 -15.03
C SER A 464 8.15 11.97 -14.78
N ARG A 465 7.74 11.25 -13.74
CA ARG A 465 8.25 9.91 -13.42
C ARG A 465 7.15 9.03 -12.83
N LYS A 466 7.19 7.74 -13.13
CA LYS A 466 6.27 6.76 -12.55
C LYS A 466 6.51 6.61 -11.06
N THR A 467 5.43 6.57 -10.29
CA THR A 467 5.46 6.54 -8.81
C THR A 467 6.27 5.36 -8.28
N GLU A 468 6.09 4.17 -8.84
CA GLU A 468 6.81 2.95 -8.43
C GLU A 468 8.35 3.06 -8.56
N ILE A 469 8.86 3.90 -9.47
CA ILE A 469 10.30 4.15 -9.62
C ILE A 469 10.82 4.99 -8.46
N LEU A 470 10.06 5.98 -8.00
CA LEU A 470 10.45 6.82 -6.85
C LEU A 470 10.33 6.05 -5.54
N PHE A 471 9.36 5.14 -5.44
CA PHE A 471 9.25 4.25 -4.28
C PHE A 471 10.47 3.35 -4.12
N LEU A 472 11.07 2.86 -5.21
CA LEU A 472 12.33 2.10 -5.15
C LEU A 472 13.46 2.91 -4.50
N GLU A 473 13.66 4.17 -4.92
CA GLU A 473 14.64 5.08 -4.31
C GLU A 473 14.27 5.45 -2.87
N ARG A 474 12.98 5.66 -2.58
CA ARG A 474 12.52 5.93 -1.20
C ARG A 474 12.77 4.72 -0.28
N CYS A 475 12.59 3.50 -0.75
CA CYS A 475 12.92 2.30 0.01
C CYS A 475 14.42 2.23 0.30
N PHE A 476 15.27 2.57 -0.68
CA PHE A 476 16.71 2.70 -0.44
C PHE A 476 17.03 3.70 0.67
N ASP A 477 16.39 4.87 0.67
CA ASP A 477 16.60 5.91 1.68
C ASP A 477 16.22 5.44 3.10
N PHE A 478 15.15 4.67 3.25
CA PHE A 478 14.68 4.15 4.54
C PHE A 478 15.56 3.02 5.11
N LEU A 479 16.17 2.21 4.24
CA LEU A 479 16.89 1.01 4.64
C LEU A 479 18.26 1.31 5.26
N LYS A 480 18.63 0.55 6.30
CA LYS A 480 19.99 0.52 6.84
C LYS A 480 21.00 0.06 5.80
N TRP A 481 22.19 0.67 5.83
CA TRP A 481 23.32 0.26 5.00
C TRP A 481 23.77 -1.16 5.31
N GLY A 482 24.11 -1.92 4.28
CA GLY A 482 24.70 -3.25 4.40
C GLY A 482 23.73 -4.38 4.77
N THR A 483 22.80 -4.17 5.71
CA THR A 483 21.89 -5.23 6.18
C THR A 483 20.45 -5.07 5.72
N GLY A 484 20.05 -3.89 5.26
CA GLY A 484 18.66 -3.60 4.90
C GLY A 484 18.15 -4.49 3.77
N LYS A 485 17.07 -5.25 4.02
CA LYS A 485 16.42 -6.17 3.08
C LYS A 485 15.17 -5.52 2.49
N LEU A 486 15.01 -5.61 1.16
CA LEU A 486 13.85 -5.10 0.44
C LEU A 486 13.21 -6.23 -0.36
N ALA A 487 11.92 -6.47 -0.17
CA ALA A 487 11.10 -7.18 -1.14
C ALA A 487 10.04 -6.23 -1.69
N ILE A 488 10.12 -5.97 -3.01
CA ILE A 488 9.28 -4.99 -3.69
C ILE A 488 8.66 -5.60 -4.94
N ILE A 489 7.36 -5.39 -5.13
CA ILE A 489 6.65 -5.77 -6.36
C ILE A 489 6.77 -4.62 -7.36
N LEU A 490 7.26 -4.90 -8.56
CA LEU A 490 7.40 -3.91 -9.63
C LEU A 490 6.84 -4.44 -10.96
N PRO A 491 6.37 -3.56 -11.86
CA PRO A 491 6.08 -3.94 -13.24
C PRO A 491 7.31 -4.50 -13.97
N ASP A 492 7.13 -5.58 -14.74
CA ASP A 492 8.21 -6.21 -15.53
C ASP A 492 8.91 -5.21 -16.46
N GLY A 493 8.17 -4.21 -16.95
CA GLY A 493 8.71 -3.16 -17.83
C GLY A 493 9.91 -2.42 -17.24
N ILE A 494 10.03 -2.30 -15.91
CA ILE A 494 11.21 -1.71 -15.27
C ILE A 494 12.46 -2.57 -15.50
N LEU A 495 12.29 -3.89 -15.52
CA LEU A 495 13.36 -4.86 -15.71
C LEU A 495 13.67 -5.11 -17.19
N THR A 496 12.71 -4.89 -18.10
CA THR A 496 12.86 -5.26 -19.52
C THR A 496 13.01 -4.09 -20.48
N ASN A 497 12.43 -2.92 -20.21
CA ASN A 497 12.38 -1.84 -21.19
C ASN A 497 13.73 -1.10 -21.28
N SER A 498 14.27 -0.93 -22.48
CA SER A 498 15.53 -0.22 -22.73
C SER A 498 15.50 1.23 -22.23
N SER A 499 14.36 1.92 -22.38
CA SER A 499 14.17 3.30 -21.90
C SER A 499 14.27 3.49 -20.38
N LEU A 500 14.28 2.40 -19.61
CA LEU A 500 14.43 2.40 -18.15
C LEU A 500 15.78 1.82 -17.69
N GLN A 501 16.79 1.79 -18.57
CA GLN A 501 18.15 1.36 -18.20
C GLN A 501 18.67 2.10 -16.98
N ASN A 502 18.42 3.42 -16.90
CA ASN A 502 18.82 4.24 -15.77
C ASN A 502 18.27 3.78 -14.40
N VAL A 503 17.13 3.09 -14.38
CA VAL A 503 16.58 2.49 -13.13
C VAL A 503 17.33 1.21 -12.78
N ARG A 504 17.67 0.38 -13.77
CA ARG A 504 18.46 -0.84 -13.54
C ARG A 504 19.87 -0.51 -13.08
N ASP A 505 20.51 0.48 -13.69
CA ASP A 505 21.82 0.98 -13.27
C ASP A 505 21.76 1.52 -11.82
N TYR A 506 20.64 2.17 -11.46
CA TYR A 506 20.41 2.59 -10.08
C TYR A 506 20.29 1.40 -9.13
N ILE A 507 19.56 0.34 -9.49
CA ILE A 507 19.43 -0.87 -8.66
C ILE A 507 20.80 -1.51 -8.45
N GLU A 508 21.54 -1.78 -9.52
CA GLU A 508 22.86 -2.44 -9.45
C GLU A 508 23.88 -1.65 -8.63
N ARG A 509 23.79 -0.31 -8.69
CA ARG A 509 24.67 0.59 -7.94
C ARG A 509 24.35 0.68 -6.45
N HIS A 510 23.10 0.45 -6.04
CA HIS A 510 22.65 0.67 -4.67
C HIS A 510 22.32 -0.62 -3.91
N PHE A 511 22.09 -1.71 -4.63
CA PHE A 511 21.61 -2.97 -4.06
C PHE A 511 22.37 -4.18 -4.60
N GLN A 512 22.58 -5.16 -3.72
CA GLN A 512 22.83 -6.53 -4.11
C GLN A 512 21.48 -7.21 -4.44
N ILE A 513 21.36 -7.76 -5.65
CA ILE A 513 20.16 -8.50 -6.07
C ILE A 513 20.25 -9.92 -5.55
N ARG A 514 19.36 -10.31 -4.64
CA ARG A 514 19.33 -11.65 -4.03
C ARG A 514 18.47 -12.62 -4.85
N ALA A 515 17.31 -12.15 -5.28
CA ALA A 515 16.41 -12.93 -6.10
C ALA A 515 15.50 -12.07 -6.99
N VAL A 516 15.10 -12.62 -8.13
CA VAL A 516 14.06 -12.07 -9.01
C VAL A 516 13.03 -13.16 -9.29
N VAL A 517 11.78 -12.92 -8.89
CA VAL A 517 10.68 -13.87 -9.08
C VAL A 517 9.60 -13.26 -9.96
N SER A 518 9.49 -13.73 -11.20
CA SER A 518 8.46 -13.27 -12.13
C SER A 518 7.12 -13.91 -11.80
N LEU A 519 6.07 -13.09 -11.66
CA LEU A 519 4.71 -13.53 -11.39
C LEU A 519 3.93 -13.73 -12.71
N PRO A 520 2.90 -14.59 -12.72
CA PRO A 520 2.07 -14.74 -13.89
C PRO A 520 1.23 -13.47 -14.08
N GLN A 521 0.90 -13.11 -15.33
CA GLN A 521 0.11 -11.91 -15.64
C GLN A 521 -1.25 -11.89 -14.91
N ILE A 522 -1.79 -13.08 -14.63
CA ILE A 522 -3.05 -13.24 -13.90
C ILE A 522 -2.98 -12.84 -12.42
N ALA A 523 -1.78 -12.63 -11.88
CA ALA A 523 -1.56 -12.43 -10.45
C ALA A 523 -2.38 -11.29 -9.87
N PHE A 524 -2.52 -10.21 -10.63
CA PHE A 524 -3.32 -9.05 -10.24
C PHE A 524 -4.52 -8.84 -11.17
N SER A 525 -4.83 -9.79 -12.07
CA SER A 525 -5.88 -9.61 -13.08
C SER A 525 -7.30 -9.64 -12.51
N HIS A 526 -7.59 -10.53 -11.55
CA HIS A 526 -8.88 -10.50 -10.82
C HIS A 526 -8.99 -9.31 -9.84
N TYR A 527 -7.88 -8.58 -9.72
CA TYR A 527 -7.67 -7.37 -8.98
C TYR A 527 -7.55 -6.18 -9.97
N GLY A 528 -8.19 -6.26 -11.15
CA GLY A 528 -8.28 -5.18 -12.14
C GLY A 528 -6.98 -4.73 -12.82
N ALA A 529 -5.82 -5.32 -12.50
CA ALA A 529 -4.53 -4.96 -13.06
C ALA A 529 -3.96 -6.10 -13.92
N GLY A 530 -3.92 -5.88 -15.24
CA GLY A 530 -3.39 -6.86 -16.22
C GLY A 530 -1.89 -6.76 -16.49
N VAL A 531 -1.15 -6.01 -15.67
CA VAL A 531 0.29 -5.76 -15.87
C VAL A 531 1.09 -6.95 -15.34
N LYS A 532 2.02 -7.47 -16.15
CA LYS A 532 2.96 -8.50 -15.70
C LYS A 532 3.96 -7.88 -14.72
N THR A 533 4.15 -8.53 -13.58
CA THR A 533 4.94 -8.01 -12.45
C THR A 533 5.97 -9.03 -11.99
N SER A 534 7.00 -8.53 -11.35
CA SER A 534 8.05 -9.33 -10.73
C SER A 534 8.29 -8.84 -9.30
N ILE A 535 8.71 -9.76 -8.44
CA ILE A 535 9.15 -9.46 -7.09
C ILE A 535 10.69 -9.41 -7.12
N LEU A 536 11.24 -8.28 -6.67
CA LEU A 536 12.68 -8.13 -6.44
C LEU A 536 12.97 -8.32 -4.96
N PHE A 537 13.93 -9.19 -4.65
CA PHE A 537 14.52 -9.32 -3.32
C PHE A 537 15.93 -8.74 -3.35
N LEU A 538 16.14 -7.66 -2.62
CA LEU A 538 17.35 -6.85 -2.66
C LEU A 538 17.92 -6.70 -1.25
N ARG A 539 19.25 -6.53 -1.15
CA ARG A 539 19.93 -6.06 0.05
C ARG A 539 20.60 -4.74 -0.26
N LYS A 540 20.35 -3.69 0.52
CA LYS A 540 21.05 -2.41 0.39
C LYS A 540 22.54 -2.64 0.58
N LEU A 541 23.36 -2.19 -0.37
CA LEU A 541 24.81 -2.29 -0.26
C LEU A 541 25.28 -1.58 1.02
N SER A 542 26.43 -1.97 1.55
CA SER A 542 27.13 -1.20 2.57
C SER A 542 27.75 0.04 1.93
N GLU A 543 28.10 1.04 2.76
CA GLU A 543 28.79 2.24 2.27
C GLU A 543 30.08 1.87 1.51
N GLN A 544 30.85 0.89 2.01
CA GLN A 544 32.09 0.44 1.37
C GLN A 544 31.85 -0.21 0.00
N GLU A 545 30.82 -1.05 -0.12
CA GLU A 545 30.44 -1.68 -1.40
C GLU A 545 29.98 -0.61 -2.41
N TYR A 546 29.18 0.34 -1.95
CA TYR A 546 28.71 1.48 -2.75
C TYR A 546 29.87 2.36 -3.23
N GLU A 547 30.78 2.73 -2.34
CA GLU A 547 31.97 3.53 -2.67
C GLU A 547 32.89 2.81 -3.66
N ARG A 548 33.10 1.49 -3.48
CA ARG A 548 33.88 0.67 -4.41
C ARG A 548 33.25 0.67 -5.80
N TYR A 549 31.94 0.51 -5.88
CA TYR A 549 31.19 0.55 -7.14
C TYR A 549 31.32 1.92 -7.82
N GLN A 550 31.12 3.01 -7.07
CA GLN A 550 31.27 4.38 -7.58
C GLN A 550 32.69 4.68 -8.05
N ALA A 551 33.71 4.23 -7.32
CA ALA A 551 35.10 4.39 -7.71
C ALA A 551 35.40 3.66 -9.04
N ALA A 552 34.86 2.45 -9.22
CA ALA A 552 35.01 1.70 -10.45
C ALA A 552 34.32 2.38 -11.64
N ILE A 553 33.08 2.84 -11.48
CA ILE A 553 32.39 3.62 -12.51
C ILE A 553 33.19 4.86 -12.88
N ASN A 554 33.62 5.65 -11.90
CA ASN A 554 34.41 6.85 -12.17
C ASN A 554 35.72 6.55 -12.90
N GLN A 555 36.36 5.43 -12.60
CA GLN A 555 37.57 4.99 -13.29
C GLN A 555 37.27 4.58 -14.75
N ILE A 556 36.21 3.81 -14.98
CA ILE A 556 35.76 3.39 -16.32
C ILE A 556 35.36 4.60 -17.16
N SER A 557 34.55 5.51 -16.60
CA SER A 557 34.14 6.73 -17.28
C SER A 557 35.34 7.58 -17.67
N LYS A 558 36.33 7.77 -16.78
CA LYS A 558 37.56 8.50 -17.11
C LYS A 558 38.40 7.82 -18.20
N LYS A 559 38.51 6.49 -18.15
CA LYS A 559 39.21 5.69 -19.16
C LYS A 559 38.57 5.89 -20.53
N ASN A 560 37.25 5.82 -20.61
CA ASN A 560 36.52 5.97 -21.87
C ASN A 560 36.47 7.43 -22.33
N GLU A 561 36.32 8.39 -21.42
CA GLU A 561 36.41 9.83 -21.72
C GLU A 561 37.73 10.17 -22.44
N ALA A 562 38.86 9.61 -21.96
CA ALA A 562 40.16 9.79 -22.59
C ALA A 562 40.28 9.21 -24.01
N VAL A 563 39.36 8.33 -24.42
CA VAL A 563 39.31 7.72 -25.76
C VAL A 563 38.36 8.48 -26.69
N TYR A 564 37.19 8.88 -26.20
CA TYR A 564 36.12 9.42 -27.04
C TYR A 564 36.13 10.96 -27.14
N VAL A 565 36.55 11.69 -26.09
CA VAL A 565 36.62 13.16 -26.16
C VAL A 565 37.56 13.64 -27.27
N PRO A 566 38.78 13.09 -27.45
CA PRO A 566 39.65 13.48 -28.57
C PRO A 566 39.03 13.25 -29.95
N GLN A 567 38.20 12.22 -30.12
CA GLN A 567 37.51 11.95 -31.39
C GLN A 567 36.46 13.02 -31.70
N ILE A 568 35.72 13.45 -30.67
CA ILE A 568 34.76 14.56 -30.79
C ILE A 568 35.48 15.87 -31.11
N GLU A 569 36.61 16.15 -30.45
CA GLU A 569 37.43 17.35 -30.72
C GLU A 569 37.93 17.38 -32.16
N VAL A 570 38.40 16.24 -32.70
CA VAL A 570 38.80 16.13 -34.11
C VAL A 570 37.63 16.44 -35.06
N LEU A 571 36.44 15.89 -34.80
CA LEU A 571 35.25 16.16 -35.63
C LEU A 571 34.82 17.63 -35.56
N GLU A 572 34.91 18.26 -34.39
CA GLU A 572 34.64 19.68 -34.20
C GLU A 572 35.65 20.56 -34.97
N ASP A 573 36.95 20.21 -34.93
CA ASP A 573 38.00 20.89 -35.67
C ASP A 573 37.86 20.71 -37.19
N GLU A 574 37.50 19.51 -37.66
CA GLU A 574 37.20 19.22 -39.07
C GLU A 574 35.98 19.99 -39.57
N ARG A 575 34.91 20.07 -38.75
CA ARG A 575 33.73 20.87 -39.04
C ARG A 575 34.10 22.33 -39.19
N GLN A 576 34.86 22.88 -38.23
CA GLN A 576 35.27 24.29 -38.25
C GLN A 576 36.19 24.58 -39.44
N THR A 577 37.11 23.67 -39.75
CA THR A 577 38.01 23.78 -40.91
C THR A 577 37.24 23.74 -42.23
N THR A 578 36.27 22.85 -42.36
CA THR A 578 35.41 22.73 -43.54
C THR A 578 34.62 24.02 -43.77
N ILE A 579 33.97 24.54 -42.72
CA ILE A 579 33.23 25.81 -42.80
C ILE A 579 34.16 26.98 -43.15
N THR A 580 35.36 27.01 -42.57
CA THR A 580 36.34 28.08 -42.83
C THR A 580 36.90 28.06 -44.25
N LYS A 581 37.02 26.87 -44.88
CA LYS A 581 37.38 26.73 -46.31
C LYS A 581 36.30 27.28 -47.25
N GLY A 582 35.05 27.35 -46.80
CA GLY A 582 33.92 27.87 -47.55
C GLY A 582 33.22 26.82 -48.42
N SER A 583 32.03 27.17 -48.91
CA SER A 583 31.23 26.34 -49.81
C SER A 583 31.96 26.04 -51.14
N PRO A 584 31.55 25.03 -51.93
CA PRO A 584 32.17 24.77 -53.24
C PRO A 584 32.25 26.01 -54.14
N ALA A 585 31.20 26.85 -54.15
CA ALA A 585 31.21 28.11 -54.88
C ALA A 585 32.24 29.10 -54.34
N GLN A 586 32.43 29.16 -53.02
CA GLN A 586 33.46 29.99 -52.39
C GLN A 586 34.88 29.47 -52.66
N VAL A 587 35.05 28.15 -52.73
CA VAL A 587 36.32 27.52 -53.13
C VAL A 587 36.64 27.86 -54.59
N ASP A 588 35.66 27.78 -55.50
CA ASP A 588 35.82 28.17 -56.91
C ASP A 588 36.16 29.65 -57.06
N VAL A 589 35.51 30.54 -56.28
CA VAL A 589 35.89 31.96 -56.22
C VAL A 589 37.33 32.10 -55.71
N THR A 590 37.72 31.38 -54.67
CA THR A 590 39.08 31.43 -54.14
C THR A 590 40.12 31.00 -55.18
N GLU A 591 39.85 29.92 -55.93
CA GLU A 591 40.75 29.42 -56.96
C GLU A 591 40.81 30.32 -58.19
N THR A 592 39.68 30.91 -58.60
CA THR A 592 39.61 31.86 -59.73
C THR A 592 40.48 33.09 -59.48
N TYR A 593 40.49 33.61 -58.25
CA TYR A 593 41.27 34.78 -57.88
C TYR A 593 42.72 34.43 -57.48
N ARG A 594 43.02 33.17 -57.15
CA ARG A 594 44.35 32.71 -56.71
C ARG A 594 45.45 33.14 -57.66
N GLN A 595 45.34 32.83 -58.95
CA GLN A 595 46.39 33.15 -59.94
C GLN A 595 46.63 34.66 -60.07
N GLN A 596 45.57 35.46 -59.92
CA GLN A 596 45.66 36.92 -59.97
C GLN A 596 46.36 37.48 -58.72
N PHE A 597 46.06 36.94 -57.54
CA PHE A 597 46.77 37.29 -56.30
C PHE A 597 48.24 36.91 -56.38
N ILE A 598 48.56 35.67 -56.80
CA ILE A 598 49.93 35.18 -56.98
C ILE A 598 50.73 36.15 -57.85
N ALA A 599 50.24 36.47 -59.06
CA ALA A 599 50.94 37.33 -59.98
C ALA A 599 51.20 38.74 -59.42
N ILE A 600 50.25 39.32 -58.66
CA ILE A 600 50.44 40.64 -58.04
C ILE A 600 51.40 40.57 -56.85
N LEU A 601 51.32 39.52 -56.04
CA LEU A 601 52.17 39.32 -54.86
C LEU A 601 53.62 39.08 -55.26
N ASP A 602 53.89 38.24 -56.27
CA ASP A 602 55.24 38.01 -56.81
C ASP A 602 55.88 39.32 -57.32
N ASN A 603 55.09 40.14 -58.03
CA ASN A 603 55.53 41.46 -58.49
C ASN A 603 55.85 42.40 -57.31
N ILE A 604 55.01 42.40 -56.27
CA ILE A 604 55.23 43.20 -55.06
C ILE A 604 56.49 42.74 -54.31
N ASP A 605 56.71 41.43 -54.19
CA ASP A 605 57.86 40.88 -53.50
C ASP A 605 59.16 41.13 -54.26
N ALA A 606 59.17 40.98 -55.59
CA ALA A 606 60.30 41.37 -56.43
C ALA A 606 60.63 42.87 -56.31
N LEU A 607 59.62 43.74 -56.27
CA LEU A 607 59.81 45.19 -56.08
C LEU A 607 60.28 45.53 -54.66
N ASN A 608 59.77 44.84 -53.64
CA ASN A 608 60.19 45.02 -52.24
C ASN A 608 61.64 44.58 -52.04
N GLN A 609 62.05 43.46 -52.63
CA GLN A 609 63.45 43.00 -52.63
C GLN A 609 64.37 44.03 -53.29
N LYS A 610 64.03 44.51 -54.49
CA LYS A 610 64.79 45.55 -55.21
C LYS A 610 64.90 46.87 -54.45
N LEU A 611 63.88 47.23 -53.65
CA LEU A 611 63.84 48.45 -52.86
C LEU A 611 64.33 48.29 -51.42
N ASN A 612 64.76 47.08 -51.02
CA ASN A 612 65.07 46.69 -49.64
C ASN A 612 63.98 47.12 -48.63
N LYS A 613 62.70 46.89 -48.99
CA LYS A 613 61.53 47.21 -48.16
C LYS A 613 60.91 45.94 -47.59
N THR A 614 60.47 46.01 -46.35
CA THR A 614 59.66 44.94 -45.75
C THR A 614 58.24 44.99 -46.32
N PRO A 615 57.65 43.84 -46.72
CA PRO A 615 56.27 43.79 -47.16
C PRO A 615 55.30 44.33 -46.09
N THR A 616 54.21 44.96 -46.53
CA THR A 616 53.18 45.43 -45.60
C THR A 616 52.45 44.27 -44.94
N LYS A 617 51.83 44.48 -43.77
CA LYS A 617 51.03 43.46 -43.07
C LYS A 617 49.95 42.82 -43.97
N THR A 618 49.37 43.58 -44.88
CA THR A 618 48.38 43.09 -45.85
C THR A 618 48.98 42.08 -46.82
N VAL A 619 50.18 42.38 -47.35
CA VAL A 619 50.93 41.49 -48.26
C VAL A 619 51.36 40.24 -47.52
N GLN A 620 51.93 40.37 -46.31
CA GLN A 620 52.33 39.24 -45.47
C GLN A 620 51.16 38.28 -45.18
N ARG A 621 49.99 38.82 -44.82
CA ARG A 621 48.79 38.01 -44.55
C ARG A 621 48.27 37.29 -45.81
N LEU A 622 48.25 37.95 -46.97
CA LEU A 622 47.80 37.33 -48.21
C LEU A 622 48.80 36.30 -48.74
N ASN A 623 50.10 36.56 -48.59
CA ASN A 623 51.15 35.57 -48.87
C ASN A 623 50.96 34.32 -48.01
N ALA A 624 50.76 34.48 -46.70
CA ALA A 624 50.51 33.33 -45.81
C ALA A 624 49.24 32.54 -46.17
N PHE A 625 48.21 33.22 -46.69
CA PHE A 625 46.94 32.59 -47.08
C PHE A 625 47.02 31.82 -48.41
N PHE A 626 47.69 32.38 -49.43
CA PHE A 626 47.80 31.74 -50.75
C PHE A 626 49.04 30.83 -50.91
N PHE A 627 50.06 31.02 -50.07
CA PHE A 627 51.33 30.27 -50.08
C PHE A 627 51.73 29.84 -48.64
N PRO A 628 51.08 28.83 -48.05
CA PRO A 628 51.39 28.38 -46.70
C PRO A 628 52.74 27.64 -46.55
N ALA A 629 53.50 27.44 -47.64
CA ALA A 629 54.82 26.80 -47.61
C ALA A 629 55.77 27.41 -48.65
N MET A 630 56.53 28.45 -48.27
CA MET A 630 57.77 28.81 -48.97
C MET A 630 58.84 29.25 -47.95
N ASP A 631 59.99 28.61 -48.04
CA ASP A 631 61.21 28.91 -47.30
C ASP A 631 61.94 30.08 -48.01
N PRO A 632 62.36 31.15 -47.31
CA PRO A 632 62.94 32.30 -47.98
C PRO A 632 64.41 32.03 -48.33
N THR A 633 64.69 31.64 -49.57
CA THR A 633 66.08 31.67 -50.10
C THR A 633 66.47 33.08 -50.54
N PRO A 634 67.59 33.64 -50.06
CA PRO A 634 68.16 34.88 -50.57
C PRO A 634 69.28 34.58 -51.58
N THR A 635 69.21 35.14 -52.79
CA THR A 635 70.37 35.21 -53.68
C THR A 635 70.41 36.49 -54.51
N THR A 636 71.37 37.34 -54.12
CA THR A 636 72.44 38.03 -54.89
C THR A 636 72.18 38.91 -56.12
N GLU A 637 72.91 40.03 -56.06
CA GLU A 637 73.38 41.02 -57.05
C GLU A 637 72.41 42.10 -57.55
N PHE A 638 72.75 43.34 -57.16
CA PHE A 638 72.03 44.58 -57.43
C PHE A 638 72.57 45.26 -58.68
N GLU A 639 71.73 45.41 -59.71
CA GLU A 639 71.90 46.48 -60.71
C GLU A 639 71.18 47.76 -60.25
N LEU A 640 71.85 48.90 -60.45
CA LEU A 640 71.33 50.24 -60.19
C LEU A 640 70.13 50.52 -61.11
N TYR A 641 68.93 50.41 -60.54
CA TYR A 641 67.67 50.78 -61.19
C TYR A 641 67.14 52.11 -60.62
N ASP A 642 66.41 52.88 -61.42
CA ASP A 642 65.78 54.13 -60.97
C ASP A 642 64.77 53.89 -59.82
N SER A 643 65.17 54.31 -58.61
CA SER A 643 64.41 54.11 -57.38
C SER A 643 63.07 54.85 -57.35
N GLN A 644 62.87 55.91 -58.16
CA GLN A 644 61.58 56.60 -58.23
C GLN A 644 60.55 55.77 -58.99
N THR A 645 60.95 55.20 -60.14
CA THR A 645 60.08 54.36 -60.97
C THR A 645 59.62 53.11 -60.23
N ALA A 646 60.54 52.38 -59.56
CA ALA A 646 60.20 51.21 -58.76
C ALA A 646 59.27 51.51 -57.57
N ARG A 647 59.42 52.69 -56.92
CA ARG A 647 58.51 53.12 -55.84
C ARG A 647 57.11 53.44 -56.34
N ALA A 648 56.99 54.08 -57.51
CA ALA A 648 55.71 54.36 -58.13
C ALA A 648 55.01 53.06 -58.54
N GLU A 649 55.75 52.09 -59.08
CA GLU A 649 55.24 50.79 -59.48
C GLU A 649 54.81 49.92 -58.29
N LEU A 650 55.59 49.90 -57.20
CA LEU A 650 55.20 49.23 -55.95
C LEU A 650 53.90 49.81 -55.39
N LYS A 651 53.73 51.14 -55.43
CA LYS A 651 52.50 51.81 -55.00
C LYS A 651 51.32 51.41 -55.90
N ALA A 652 51.52 51.32 -57.21
CA ALA A 652 50.50 50.90 -58.16
C ALA A 652 50.09 49.44 -57.96
N GLN A 653 51.05 48.52 -57.80
CA GLN A 653 50.77 47.10 -57.52
C GLN A 653 50.08 46.91 -56.17
N THR A 654 50.48 47.65 -55.13
CA THR A 654 49.81 47.63 -53.82
C THR A 654 48.36 48.13 -53.91
N ALA A 655 48.08 49.13 -54.75
CA ALA A 655 46.72 49.59 -54.99
C ALA A 655 45.88 48.55 -55.75
N LYS A 656 46.46 47.89 -56.76
CA LYS A 656 45.84 46.76 -57.46
C LYS A 656 45.53 45.59 -56.52
N LEU A 657 46.46 45.24 -55.64
CA LEU A 657 46.26 44.19 -54.62
C LEU A 657 45.08 44.50 -53.71
N LYS A 658 44.97 45.74 -53.22
CA LYS A 658 43.83 46.17 -52.37
C LYS A 658 42.50 46.17 -53.13
N ALA A 659 42.50 46.56 -54.40
CA ALA A 659 41.31 46.51 -55.23
C ALA A 659 40.85 45.07 -55.47
N LEU A 660 41.79 44.17 -55.82
CA LEU A 660 41.54 42.75 -56.01
C LEU A 660 41.07 42.08 -54.71
N GLU A 661 41.67 42.42 -53.56
CA GLU A 661 41.23 41.94 -52.24
C GLU A 661 39.79 42.36 -51.93
N LYS A 662 39.43 43.61 -52.26
CA LYS A 662 38.07 44.12 -52.05
C LYS A 662 37.06 43.39 -52.95
N GLU A 663 37.44 43.15 -54.21
CA GLU A 663 36.62 42.42 -55.17
C GLU A 663 36.44 40.96 -54.75
N TYR A 664 37.52 40.26 -54.46
CA TYR A 664 37.51 38.89 -53.92
C TYR A 664 36.57 38.77 -52.71
N LYS A 665 36.68 39.68 -51.73
CA LYS A 665 35.82 39.66 -50.53
C LYS A 665 34.34 39.85 -50.87
N ALA A 666 34.02 40.70 -51.84
CA ALA A 666 32.64 40.90 -52.27
C ALA A 666 32.10 39.65 -52.97
N THR A 667 32.88 39.05 -53.88
CA THR A 667 32.51 37.83 -54.63
C THR A 667 32.42 36.61 -53.72
N PHE A 668 33.37 36.44 -52.79
CA PHE A 668 33.40 35.35 -51.80
C PHE A 668 32.19 35.42 -50.86
N LYS A 669 31.77 36.63 -50.48
CA LYS A 669 30.57 36.84 -49.66
C LYS A 669 29.28 36.61 -50.46
N ALA A 670 29.26 36.95 -51.75
CA ALA A 670 28.13 36.68 -52.62
C ALA A 670 27.96 35.18 -52.95
N ALA A 671 29.07 34.43 -52.95
CA ALA A 671 29.09 32.97 -53.12
C ALA A 671 28.84 32.18 -51.82
N THR A 672 28.65 32.88 -50.69
CA THR A 672 28.32 32.24 -49.40
C THR A 672 26.99 31.51 -49.50
N ASP A 673 27.01 30.24 -49.10
CA ASP A 673 25.83 29.37 -49.13
C ASP A 673 25.47 28.97 -47.69
N SER A 674 24.45 29.64 -47.15
CA SER A 674 23.97 29.37 -45.80
C SER A 674 23.28 28.00 -45.68
N GLU A 675 22.71 27.47 -46.78
CA GLU A 675 22.13 26.13 -46.78
C GLU A 675 23.23 25.07 -46.70
N TRP A 676 24.32 25.23 -47.47
CA TRP A 676 25.49 24.37 -47.38
C TRP A 676 26.14 24.40 -45.99
N GLU A 677 26.35 25.57 -45.38
CA GLU A 677 26.91 25.65 -44.02
C GLU A 677 26.05 24.92 -42.99
N ASN A 678 24.72 25.07 -43.10
CA ASN A 678 23.77 24.39 -42.22
C ASN A 678 23.81 22.87 -42.46
N GLN A 679 23.95 22.42 -43.70
CA GLN A 679 24.10 21.02 -44.05
C GLN A 679 25.37 20.42 -43.43
N ILE A 680 26.52 21.09 -43.53
CA ILE A 680 27.77 20.65 -42.90
C ILE A 680 27.63 20.61 -41.39
N LYS A 681 27.01 21.61 -40.76
CA LYS A 681 26.76 21.59 -39.31
C LYS A 681 25.89 20.40 -38.89
N ALA A 682 24.86 20.09 -39.65
CA ALA A 682 23.99 18.93 -39.39
C ALA A 682 24.76 17.61 -39.57
N GLU A 683 25.53 17.46 -40.64
CA GLU A 683 26.33 16.25 -40.91
C GLU A 683 27.34 15.96 -39.78
N TYR A 684 28.12 16.97 -39.36
CA TYR A 684 29.08 16.77 -38.28
C TYR A 684 28.40 16.60 -36.92
N LYS A 685 27.22 17.21 -36.72
CA LYS A 685 26.41 16.95 -35.52
C LYS A 685 26.01 15.47 -35.46
N GLU A 686 25.53 14.89 -36.54
CA GLU A 686 25.19 13.46 -36.59
C GLU A 686 26.43 12.57 -36.32
N LYS A 687 27.60 12.89 -36.88
CA LYS A 687 28.85 12.17 -36.59
C LYS A 687 29.24 12.25 -35.12
N ILE A 688 29.17 13.43 -34.52
CA ILE A 688 29.50 13.64 -33.11
C ILE A 688 28.49 12.92 -32.21
N ASP A 689 27.21 13.00 -32.53
CA ASP A 689 26.16 12.33 -31.76
C ASP A 689 26.32 10.81 -31.85
N ALA A 690 26.74 10.25 -32.99
CA ALA A 690 27.08 8.83 -33.12
C ALA A 690 28.28 8.41 -32.26
N VAL A 691 29.35 9.22 -32.19
CA VAL A 691 30.51 8.96 -31.31
C VAL A 691 30.11 9.03 -29.83
N LYS A 692 29.21 9.95 -29.47
CA LYS A 692 28.68 10.02 -28.10
C LYS A 692 27.82 8.81 -27.75
N GLU A 693 26.99 8.34 -28.66
CA GLU A 693 26.21 7.11 -28.48
C GLU A 693 27.14 5.90 -28.28
N GLU A 694 28.18 5.77 -29.11
CA GLU A 694 29.21 4.73 -28.95
C GLU A 694 29.95 4.82 -27.61
N TRP A 695 30.26 6.05 -27.16
CA TRP A 695 30.88 6.28 -25.86
C TRP A 695 29.97 5.84 -24.69
N GLU A 696 28.68 6.18 -24.74
CA GLU A 696 27.69 5.77 -23.74
C GLU A 696 27.51 4.24 -23.71
N ASP A 697 27.44 3.61 -24.89
CA ASP A 697 27.37 2.16 -25.01
C ASP A 697 28.63 1.50 -24.43
N LYS A 698 29.81 2.05 -24.71
CA LYS A 698 31.07 1.51 -24.20
C LYS A 698 31.22 1.66 -22.69
N ASN A 699 30.76 2.77 -22.12
CA ASN A 699 30.65 2.93 -20.68
C ASN A 699 29.75 1.86 -20.08
N THR A 700 28.57 1.67 -20.66
CA THR A 700 27.60 0.67 -20.19
C THR A 700 28.18 -0.74 -20.26
N GLU A 701 28.87 -1.08 -21.35
CA GLU A 701 29.52 -2.37 -21.53
C GLU A 701 30.62 -2.63 -20.50
N ASP A 702 31.57 -1.71 -20.37
CA ASP A 702 32.71 -1.85 -19.45
C ASP A 702 32.24 -1.90 -17.97
N ILE A 703 31.22 -1.13 -17.61
CA ILE A 703 30.61 -1.19 -16.27
C ILE A 703 30.00 -2.56 -16.03
N ARG A 704 29.23 -3.10 -16.98
CA ARG A 704 28.64 -4.44 -16.86
C ARG A 704 29.69 -5.53 -16.77
N GLU A 705 30.77 -5.42 -17.52
CA GLU A 705 31.89 -6.35 -17.44
C GLU A 705 32.52 -6.30 -16.04
N TRP A 706 32.81 -5.11 -15.52
CA TRP A 706 33.32 -4.95 -14.16
C TRP A 706 32.39 -5.56 -13.12
N VAL A 707 31.07 -5.34 -13.22
CA VAL A 707 30.07 -5.93 -12.32
C VAL A 707 30.10 -7.45 -12.40
N ARG A 708 30.14 -8.05 -13.59
CA ARG A 708 30.23 -9.51 -13.73
C ARG A 708 31.48 -10.09 -13.07
N GLU A 709 32.61 -9.40 -13.19
CA GLU A 709 33.88 -9.87 -12.63
C GLU A 709 34.01 -9.65 -11.12
N ASN A 710 33.37 -8.61 -10.58
CA ASN A 710 33.63 -8.13 -9.22
C ASN A 710 32.47 -8.30 -8.25
N ALA A 711 31.23 -8.38 -8.74
CA ALA A 711 30.07 -8.58 -7.89
C ALA A 711 29.87 -10.05 -7.54
N ASN A 712 30.14 -10.98 -8.49
CA ASN A 712 30.07 -12.46 -8.40
C ASN A 712 29.02 -13.07 -7.45
N ASP A 713 27.94 -12.34 -7.18
CA ASP A 713 26.87 -12.74 -6.30
C ASP A 713 25.87 -13.53 -7.14
N PRO A 714 25.69 -14.83 -6.87
CA PRO A 714 24.72 -15.60 -7.61
C PRO A 714 23.32 -15.02 -7.32
N ILE A 715 22.51 -14.89 -8.38
CA ILE A 715 21.15 -14.36 -8.30
C ILE A 715 20.17 -15.51 -8.49
N PHE A 716 19.27 -15.70 -7.53
CA PHE A 716 18.20 -16.68 -7.69
C PHE A 716 17.10 -16.15 -8.61
N MET A 717 16.87 -16.79 -9.75
CA MET A 717 15.79 -16.42 -10.67
C MET A 717 14.72 -17.51 -10.73
N ALA A 718 13.46 -17.11 -10.61
CA ALA A 718 12.34 -18.03 -10.75
C ALA A 718 11.17 -17.39 -11.51
N ILE A 719 10.37 -18.23 -12.16
CA ILE A 719 9.14 -17.83 -12.84
C ILE A 719 8.01 -18.67 -12.26
N ALA A 720 7.06 -18.03 -11.58
CA ALA A 720 5.85 -18.67 -11.12
C ALA A 720 4.80 -18.63 -12.24
N LYS A 721 4.27 -19.79 -12.64
CA LYS A 721 3.14 -19.86 -13.58
C LYS A 721 1.80 -19.92 -12.84
N ARG A 722 1.79 -20.53 -11.66
CA ARG A 722 0.60 -20.69 -10.82
C ARG A 722 0.90 -20.30 -9.39
N ILE A 723 0.04 -19.47 -8.82
CA ILE A 723 0.22 -18.86 -7.50
C ILE A 723 -0.93 -19.21 -6.54
N GLY A 724 -1.66 -20.30 -6.82
CA GLY A 724 -2.75 -20.79 -5.98
C GLY A 724 -4.13 -20.20 -6.29
N TYR A 725 -4.28 -19.48 -7.40
CA TYR A 725 -5.58 -19.05 -7.93
C TYR A 725 -5.52 -18.72 -9.43
N ASP A 726 -6.69 -18.71 -10.09
CA ASP A 726 -6.86 -18.39 -11.50
C ASP A 726 -7.14 -16.89 -11.76
N ALA A 727 -7.28 -16.50 -13.03
CA ALA A 727 -7.56 -15.11 -13.42
C ALA A 727 -8.89 -14.53 -12.89
N THR A 728 -9.77 -15.36 -12.34
CA THR A 728 -11.04 -14.97 -11.71
C THR A 728 -10.95 -14.93 -10.18
N GLY A 729 -9.77 -15.26 -9.62
CA GLY A 729 -9.54 -15.34 -8.17
C GLY A 729 -10.05 -16.62 -7.54
N ARG A 730 -10.45 -17.63 -8.33
CA ARG A 730 -10.84 -18.95 -7.80
C ARG A 730 -9.59 -19.73 -7.41
N LYS A 731 -9.65 -20.38 -6.26
CA LYS A 731 -8.53 -21.14 -5.69
C LYS A 731 -8.08 -22.24 -6.65
N ASP A 732 -6.79 -22.25 -6.94
CA ASP A 732 -6.11 -23.32 -7.66
C ASP A 732 -5.45 -24.26 -6.64
N SER A 733 -5.52 -25.56 -6.91
CA SER A 733 -4.83 -26.60 -6.13
C SER A 733 -3.31 -26.45 -6.18
N VAL A 734 -2.75 -25.81 -7.21
CA VAL A 734 -1.30 -25.67 -7.39
C VAL A 734 -0.83 -24.26 -7.09
N ASN A 735 0.16 -24.15 -6.22
CA ASN A 735 0.86 -22.91 -5.89
C ASN A 735 2.38 -23.15 -5.94
N GLU A 736 3.00 -22.71 -7.03
CA GLU A 736 4.44 -22.88 -7.28
C GLU A 736 5.31 -21.97 -6.40
N LEU A 737 4.73 -20.92 -5.78
CA LEU A 737 5.46 -20.04 -4.86
C LEU A 737 6.05 -20.81 -3.66
N LYS A 738 5.35 -21.86 -3.20
CA LYS A 738 5.85 -22.72 -2.12
C LYS A 738 7.11 -23.48 -2.54
N THR A 739 7.11 -24.08 -3.72
CA THR A 739 8.27 -24.78 -4.28
C THR A 739 9.42 -23.80 -4.54
N ILE A 740 9.13 -22.63 -5.11
CA ILE A 740 10.14 -21.60 -5.35
C ILE A 740 10.84 -21.19 -4.05
N ARG A 741 10.09 -21.03 -2.95
CA ARG A 741 10.65 -20.74 -1.63
C ARG A 741 11.57 -21.85 -1.14
N GLU A 742 11.18 -23.11 -1.30
CA GLU A 742 12.02 -24.26 -0.91
C GLU A 742 13.33 -24.31 -1.70
N GLU A 743 13.28 -24.07 -3.01
CA GLU A 743 14.48 -24.00 -3.84
C GLU A 743 15.35 -22.79 -3.50
N TYR A 744 14.76 -21.64 -3.18
CA TYR A 744 15.50 -20.46 -2.72
C TYR A 744 16.25 -20.72 -1.42
N ARG A 745 15.65 -21.45 -0.47
CA ARG A 745 16.34 -21.83 0.78
C ARG A 745 17.57 -22.69 0.51
N LYS A 746 17.45 -23.69 -0.37
CA LYS A 746 18.60 -24.52 -0.80
C LYS A 746 19.67 -23.67 -1.47
N PHE A 747 19.26 -22.71 -2.30
CA PHE A 747 20.17 -21.79 -2.98
C PHE A 747 20.95 -20.89 -2.00
N ILE A 748 20.31 -20.39 -0.93
CA ILE A 748 21.02 -19.59 0.09
C ILE A 748 22.06 -20.44 0.82
N GLU A 749 21.75 -21.70 1.12
CA GLU A 749 22.67 -22.62 1.81
C GLU A 749 23.82 -23.08 0.91
N ASN A 750 23.55 -23.28 -0.39
CA ASN A 750 24.54 -23.69 -1.37
C ASN A 750 24.24 -23.05 -2.74
N PRO A 751 24.86 -21.90 -3.04
CA PRO A 751 24.60 -21.20 -4.31
C PRO A 751 25.11 -21.94 -5.56
N ASP A 752 26.08 -22.86 -5.41
CA ASP A 752 26.63 -23.68 -6.49
C ASP A 752 25.74 -24.90 -6.83
N PHE A 753 24.64 -25.10 -6.12
CA PHE A 753 23.82 -26.31 -6.17
C PHE A 753 22.96 -26.47 -7.44
N PHE A 754 22.80 -25.41 -8.25
CA PHE A 754 22.07 -25.46 -9.51
C PHE A 754 23.01 -25.14 -10.67
N GLY A 755 23.48 -26.21 -11.33
CA GLY A 755 24.23 -26.15 -12.59
C GLY A 755 23.33 -26.15 -13.81
#